data_AF-A0A103GQ19-F1
#
_entry.id   AF-A0A103GQ19-F1
#
_cell.length_a   1.000
_cell.length_b   1.000
_cell.length_c   1.000
_cell.angle_alpha   90.00
_cell.angle_beta   90.00
_cell.angle_gamma   90.00
#
_symmetry.space_group_name_H-M   'P 1'
#
loop_
_entity.id
_entity.type
_entity.pdbx_description
1 polymer ?
#
loop_
_entity_poly.entity_id
_entity_poly.type
_entity_poly.pdbx_seq_one_letter_code
_entity_poly.pdbx_strand_id
1 'polypeptide(L)'
;MSIDLGTESLKIAIVSPGKPMEIILNTDSQRKTPLAVAFRDGDRLFGEAALSTAVRFPEKVFTHFLDLIGKNFDSPAVKLFKTRFPYHNMTKDPEKSTVILHHPDGMTFTPEEILAMVLHKAKSDAEIAAGDKQSIKDAVITVPPYFSQAERRSLTRSVQMAGLKVLQLMNTNTAVALNYGAFRRKDFNESNPNFVLFYEMGASSTVATVVAYQTVKTKERGFVESNPQLTIKGVGFDRNLGGLEMQIRLRDYLAKLFVEQTKNKYPVQSNKRAMAKLFKEAGRLKKVLSANTEHVAQVENVLNDIDLKAPVKRTDFEDFCSDLLGDRLTKPVMVALESAGLTMQEVDQVILFGGNTRVPRVQQALLDYFKINELGKSVNADEAAALGGAYQTAHLSKGFKVKTFIVKDANLYPIQVDFSREIVGEDGSKKTRLMQRVLFTRNNLYPTKKVLTFSRHSDNFEFFINYGDLQSFFSEEDIANIGSLNITKIQVKGVTEAMAGHKDENKEYKGIRAHFRMDESGILNMENVETVFEAKIEEPIEAEKGNVVGDAFAKFGNTISKLFGGGGSEEAVPTTGEEKSEEPSKESVDQSTNESTNGVNGTDSSSKASPNVTEKQDQAAAQNVSAESSTPVKTEVKIKTIKEPVIAEKTDLDLPPLDDSEINWSIKKLQDLIAKDEEKHKRDGMKNSLESFITETKMRLYENEYESTSTQEEREKILKALEATSEWLETEADSADSKTIEEKLFSLMKTARDVFERVKELKERPEALKALNENLT
;
A
#
# COMPACT_ATOMS: atom_id res chain seq x y z
N MET A 1 3.35 6.34 8.08
CA MET A 1 1.98 5.92 8.48
C MET A 1 1.57 4.70 7.68
N SER A 2 0.37 4.16 7.91
CA SER A 2 -0.28 3.21 7.01
C SER A 2 -1.70 3.66 6.70
N ILE A 3 -2.18 3.40 5.49
CA ILE A 3 -3.57 3.63 5.08
C ILE A 3 -4.19 2.29 4.67
N ASP A 4 -5.32 1.93 5.28
CA ASP A 4 -6.23 0.95 4.71
C ASP A 4 -7.15 1.68 3.71
N LEU A 5 -7.07 1.35 2.41
CA LEU A 5 -7.71 2.08 1.32
C LEU A 5 -8.90 1.31 0.73
N GLY A 6 -10.05 1.35 1.42
CA GLY A 6 -11.29 0.71 0.97
C GLY A 6 -12.18 1.61 0.10
N THR A 7 -12.94 1.01 -0.83
CA THR A 7 -13.78 1.70 -1.85
C THR A 7 -14.82 2.69 -1.30
N GLU A 8 -15.33 2.45 -0.09
CA GLU A 8 -16.27 3.34 0.63
C GLU A 8 -15.56 4.28 1.62
N SER A 9 -14.39 3.89 2.11
CA SER A 9 -13.75 4.54 3.27
C SER A 9 -12.33 4.05 3.51
N LEU A 10 -11.47 4.96 3.95
CA LEU A 10 -10.15 4.65 4.47
C LEU A 10 -10.09 4.63 6.00
N LYS A 11 -9.05 4.00 6.55
CA LYS A 11 -8.61 4.16 7.95
C LYS A 11 -7.11 4.37 7.96
N ILE A 12 -6.61 5.15 8.91
CA ILE A 12 -5.20 5.54 8.99
C ILE A 12 -4.62 5.02 10.30
N ALA A 13 -3.42 4.47 10.26
CA ALA A 13 -2.67 4.05 11.43
C ALA A 13 -1.29 4.70 11.45
N ILE A 14 -0.83 5.13 12.63
CA ILE A 14 0.53 5.66 12.82
C ILE A 14 1.35 4.78 13.76
N VAL A 15 2.66 4.97 13.63
CA VAL A 15 3.67 4.48 14.57
C VAL A 15 4.52 5.69 14.88
N SER A 16 4.59 6.07 16.16
CA SER A 16 5.28 7.27 16.64
C SER A 16 6.20 6.91 17.80
N PRO A 17 7.33 7.62 17.99
CA PRO A 17 8.26 7.32 19.08
C PRO A 17 7.56 7.36 20.45
N GLY A 18 7.76 6.32 21.26
CA GLY A 18 7.16 6.21 22.60
C GLY A 18 5.66 5.84 22.64
N LYS A 19 4.97 5.77 21.49
CA LYS A 19 3.56 5.36 21.39
C LYS A 19 3.41 3.93 20.84
N PRO A 20 2.33 3.20 21.19
CA PRO A 20 1.92 2.00 20.47
C PRO A 20 1.48 2.35 19.02
N MET A 21 1.27 1.32 18.20
CA MET A 21 0.62 1.50 16.89
C MET A 21 -0.86 1.79 17.10
N GLU A 22 -1.37 2.92 16.61
CA GLU A 22 -2.73 3.38 16.88
C GLU A 22 -3.49 3.79 15.61
N ILE A 23 -4.80 3.57 15.61
CA ILE A 23 -5.73 4.07 14.59
C ILE A 23 -6.02 5.55 14.89
N ILE A 24 -5.86 6.39 13.88
CA ILE A 24 -6.14 7.82 13.95
C ILE A 24 -7.65 8.06 13.92
N LEU A 25 -8.08 9.05 14.70
CA LEU A 25 -9.42 9.63 14.59
C LEU A 25 -9.38 10.79 13.60
N ASN A 26 -10.39 10.89 12.73
CA ASN A 26 -10.58 12.07 11.90
C ASN A 26 -11.18 13.24 12.69
N THR A 27 -11.43 14.37 12.01
CA THR A 27 -12.03 15.59 12.60
C THR A 27 -13.37 15.33 13.30
N ASP A 28 -14.13 14.33 12.85
CA ASP A 28 -15.43 13.95 13.43
C ASP A 28 -15.28 12.93 14.59
N SER A 29 -14.05 12.76 15.11
CA SER A 29 -13.64 11.75 16.10
C SER A 29 -13.88 10.28 15.68
N GLN A 30 -14.02 10.01 14.37
CA GLN A 30 -14.26 8.66 13.86
C GLN A 30 -12.98 7.95 13.42
N ARG A 31 -12.91 6.64 13.69
CA ARG A 31 -11.81 5.72 13.31
C ARG A 31 -11.75 5.37 11.81
N LYS A 32 -12.56 6.04 10.99
CA LYS A 32 -12.81 5.70 9.58
C LYS A 32 -13.32 6.94 8.84
N THR A 33 -12.71 7.27 7.72
CA THR A 33 -13.07 8.44 6.90
C THR A 33 -13.65 7.97 5.56
N PRO A 34 -14.83 8.44 5.13
CA PRO A 34 -15.37 8.12 3.80
C PRO A 34 -14.43 8.49 2.65
N LEU A 35 -14.37 7.63 1.63
CA LEU A 35 -13.58 7.84 0.41
C LEU A 35 -14.37 8.76 -0.55
N ALA A 36 -14.52 10.02 -0.14
CA ALA A 36 -15.38 11.00 -0.80
C ALA A 36 -14.71 12.37 -0.89
N VAL A 37 -14.79 13.02 -2.06
CA VAL A 37 -14.40 14.41 -2.29
C VAL A 37 -15.56 15.15 -2.95
N ALA A 38 -15.99 16.26 -2.35
CA ALA A 38 -16.98 17.16 -2.95
C ALA A 38 -16.34 18.50 -3.30
N PHE A 39 -16.85 19.16 -4.33
CA PHE A 39 -16.59 20.57 -4.59
C PHE A 39 -17.91 21.34 -4.59
N ARG A 40 -18.03 22.40 -3.77
CA ARG A 40 -19.28 23.17 -3.67
C ARG A 40 -18.99 24.59 -3.21
N ASP A 41 -19.61 25.57 -3.86
CA ASP A 41 -19.58 26.98 -3.46
C ASP A 41 -18.15 27.59 -3.36
N GLY A 42 -17.18 26.97 -4.06
CA GLY A 42 -15.74 27.29 -4.00
C GLY A 42 -14.92 26.36 -3.10
N ASP A 43 -15.56 25.69 -2.14
CA ASP A 43 -14.94 24.78 -1.19
C ASP A 43 -14.60 23.42 -1.81
N ARG A 44 -13.54 22.79 -1.30
CA ARG A 44 -13.33 21.33 -1.35
C ARG A 44 -13.68 20.72 0.01
N LEU A 45 -14.51 19.67 0.01
CA LEU A 45 -14.93 18.95 1.21
C LEU A 45 -14.54 17.48 1.12
N PHE A 46 -14.28 16.86 2.28
CA PHE A 46 -13.86 15.46 2.39
C PHE A 46 -14.80 14.67 3.33
N GLY A 47 -14.70 13.34 3.32
CA GLY A 47 -15.29 12.49 4.35
C GLY A 47 -16.82 12.64 4.50
N GLU A 48 -17.31 12.76 5.73
CA GLU A 48 -18.75 12.88 6.01
C GLU A 48 -19.36 14.21 5.52
N ALA A 49 -18.57 15.29 5.41
CA ALA A 49 -19.01 16.54 4.79
C ALA A 49 -19.25 16.39 3.28
N ALA A 50 -18.41 15.60 2.60
CA ALA A 50 -18.60 15.22 1.20
C ALA A 50 -19.82 14.30 1.04
N LEU A 51 -19.97 13.24 1.86
CA LEU A 51 -21.16 12.37 1.83
C LEU A 51 -22.46 13.14 2.11
N SER A 52 -22.43 14.10 3.04
CA SER A 52 -23.60 14.95 3.34
C SER A 52 -23.98 15.84 2.16
N THR A 53 -23.00 16.29 1.38
CA THR A 53 -23.22 17.03 0.12
C THR A 53 -23.84 16.12 -0.97
N ALA A 54 -23.42 14.86 -1.06
CA ALA A 54 -23.89 13.92 -2.08
C ALA A 54 -25.41 13.64 -2.03
N VAL A 55 -26.04 13.77 -0.85
CA VAL A 55 -27.50 13.64 -0.67
C VAL A 55 -28.28 14.77 -1.36
N ARG A 56 -27.65 15.93 -1.59
CA ARG A 56 -28.26 17.12 -2.21
C ARG A 56 -27.79 17.33 -3.65
N PHE A 57 -26.50 17.14 -3.90
CA PHE A 57 -25.80 17.42 -5.15
C PHE A 57 -24.88 16.25 -5.54
N PRO A 58 -25.40 15.06 -5.85
CA PRO A 58 -24.60 13.86 -6.12
C PRO A 58 -23.59 14.03 -7.26
N GLU A 59 -23.91 14.83 -8.26
CA GLU A 59 -23.03 15.19 -9.38
C GLU A 59 -21.76 15.97 -8.96
N LYS A 60 -21.78 16.61 -7.77
CA LYS A 60 -20.68 17.41 -7.23
C LYS A 60 -19.78 16.63 -6.25
N VAL A 61 -19.99 15.32 -6.09
CA VAL A 61 -19.26 14.49 -5.12
C VAL A 61 -18.72 13.20 -5.73
N PHE A 62 -17.41 13.14 -5.88
CA PHE A 62 -16.71 11.93 -6.33
C PHE A 62 -16.67 10.91 -5.19
N THR A 63 -17.28 9.75 -5.42
CA THR A 63 -17.32 8.59 -4.51
C THR A 63 -17.12 7.30 -5.32
N HIS A 64 -16.71 6.20 -4.67
CA HIS A 64 -16.54 4.88 -5.30
C HIS A 64 -15.64 4.84 -6.56
N PHE A 65 -14.80 5.86 -6.78
CA PHE A 65 -13.98 6.04 -7.98
C PHE A 65 -12.70 5.18 -7.97
N LEU A 66 -12.40 4.45 -6.90
CA LEU A 66 -11.16 3.70 -6.73
C LEU A 66 -10.97 2.62 -7.81
N ASP A 67 -12.04 1.95 -8.23
CA ASP A 67 -12.01 0.94 -9.30
C ASP A 67 -11.81 1.54 -10.72
N LEU A 68 -11.68 2.87 -10.84
CA LEU A 68 -11.36 3.59 -12.09
C LEU A 68 -9.86 3.88 -12.27
N ILE A 69 -9.03 3.76 -11.24
CA ILE A 69 -7.60 4.10 -11.35
C ILE A 69 -6.88 3.14 -12.29
N GLY A 70 -6.02 3.67 -13.17
CA GLY A 70 -5.31 2.90 -14.17
C GLY A 70 -6.21 2.21 -15.21
N LYS A 71 -7.49 2.60 -15.33
CA LYS A 71 -8.43 2.00 -16.30
C LYS A 71 -8.50 2.77 -17.60
N ASN A 72 -8.52 2.01 -18.70
CA ASN A 72 -9.01 2.49 -19.98
C ASN A 72 -10.52 2.80 -19.90
N PHE A 73 -10.96 3.88 -20.53
CA PHE A 73 -12.35 4.38 -20.52
C PHE A 73 -13.39 3.36 -21.02
N ASP A 74 -12.97 2.41 -21.86
CA ASP A 74 -13.84 1.40 -22.48
C ASP A 74 -13.90 0.07 -21.70
N SER A 75 -13.22 -0.02 -20.55
CA SER A 75 -13.17 -1.22 -19.70
C SER A 75 -14.52 -1.53 -19.00
N PRO A 76 -14.76 -2.79 -18.55
CA PRO A 76 -15.99 -3.16 -17.86
C PRO A 76 -16.21 -2.37 -16.56
N ALA A 77 -15.15 -2.15 -15.75
CA ALA A 77 -15.20 -1.33 -14.55
C ALA A 77 -15.76 0.09 -14.80
N VAL A 78 -15.30 0.77 -15.86
CA VAL A 78 -15.77 2.12 -16.20
C VAL A 78 -17.23 2.10 -16.71
N LYS A 79 -17.62 1.06 -17.45
CA LYS A 79 -19.02 0.85 -17.88
C LYS A 79 -19.93 0.65 -16.66
N LEU A 80 -19.55 -0.22 -15.74
CA LEU A 80 -20.28 -0.52 -14.52
C LEU A 80 -20.40 0.70 -13.58
N PHE A 81 -19.33 1.50 -13.44
CA PHE A 81 -19.37 2.76 -12.70
C PHE A 81 -20.41 3.73 -13.29
N LYS A 82 -20.42 3.91 -14.62
CA LYS A 82 -21.43 4.74 -15.31
C LYS A 82 -22.85 4.23 -15.10
N THR A 83 -23.07 2.91 -15.06
CA THR A 83 -24.38 2.31 -14.74
C THR A 83 -24.79 2.55 -13.28
N ARG A 84 -23.86 2.46 -12.33
CA ARG A 84 -24.13 2.65 -10.90
C ARG A 84 -24.36 4.13 -10.54
N PHE A 85 -23.64 5.05 -11.18
CA PHE A 85 -23.60 6.49 -10.90
C PHE A 85 -23.78 7.37 -12.16
N PRO A 86 -24.94 7.29 -12.86
CA PRO A 86 -25.15 7.91 -14.17
C PRO A 86 -25.22 9.46 -14.17
N TYR A 87 -25.06 10.10 -13.01
CA TYR A 87 -25.03 11.55 -12.85
C TYR A 87 -23.61 12.15 -12.96
N HIS A 88 -22.56 11.33 -13.06
CA HIS A 88 -21.20 11.81 -13.33
C HIS A 88 -20.94 11.94 -14.84
N ASN A 89 -20.44 13.10 -15.25
CA ASN A 89 -19.95 13.30 -16.61
C ASN A 89 -18.49 12.81 -16.73
N MET A 90 -18.18 12.05 -17.77
CA MET A 90 -16.91 11.37 -17.97
C MET A 90 -16.53 11.32 -19.45
N THR A 91 -15.30 11.70 -19.80
CA THR A 91 -14.76 11.55 -21.16
C THR A 91 -13.54 10.62 -21.18
N LYS A 92 -13.22 10.13 -22.37
CA LYS A 92 -11.97 9.44 -22.67
C LYS A 92 -10.85 10.47 -22.82
N ASP A 93 -9.69 10.23 -22.22
CA ASP A 93 -8.47 10.98 -22.53
C ASP A 93 -8.07 10.67 -23.99
N PRO A 94 -7.88 11.68 -24.86
CA PRO A 94 -7.64 11.47 -26.29
C PRO A 94 -6.31 10.79 -26.61
N GLU A 95 -5.32 10.90 -25.73
CA GLU A 95 -3.96 10.37 -25.94
C GLU A 95 -3.75 9.10 -25.14
N LYS A 96 -4.16 9.10 -23.87
CA LYS A 96 -3.93 7.99 -22.91
C LYS A 96 -5.05 6.97 -22.90
N SER A 97 -6.21 7.28 -23.49
CA SER A 97 -7.43 6.45 -23.45
C SER A 97 -7.98 6.15 -22.05
N THR A 98 -7.51 6.85 -21.01
CA THR A 98 -7.94 6.73 -19.61
C THR A 98 -9.20 7.56 -19.32
N VAL A 99 -9.63 7.59 -18.07
CA VAL A 99 -10.82 8.32 -17.60
C VAL A 99 -10.48 9.78 -17.24
N ILE A 100 -11.27 10.71 -17.76
CA ILE A 100 -11.38 12.09 -17.25
C ILE A 100 -12.76 12.27 -16.63
N LEU A 101 -12.81 12.67 -15.36
CA LEU A 101 -13.99 13.07 -14.60
C LEU A 101 -14.26 14.57 -14.81
N HIS A 102 -15.53 14.95 -15.01
CA HIS A 102 -15.94 16.35 -15.21
C HIS A 102 -16.82 16.81 -14.05
N HIS A 103 -16.41 17.87 -13.36
CA HIS A 103 -17.21 18.55 -12.35
C HIS A 103 -18.20 19.54 -13.02
N PRO A 104 -19.44 19.71 -12.53
CA PRO A 104 -20.40 20.65 -13.10
C PRO A 104 -19.91 22.10 -13.16
N ASP A 105 -19.02 22.51 -12.26
CA ASP A 105 -18.45 23.86 -12.20
C ASP A 105 -17.21 24.01 -13.11
N GLY A 106 -17.08 23.19 -14.17
CA GLY A 106 -16.07 23.33 -15.23
C GLY A 106 -14.68 22.73 -14.95
N MET A 107 -14.43 22.23 -13.74
CA MET A 107 -13.16 21.57 -13.40
C MET A 107 -13.12 20.12 -13.94
N THR A 108 -11.96 19.69 -14.43
CA THR A 108 -11.70 18.30 -14.84
C THR A 108 -10.66 17.64 -13.93
N PHE A 109 -10.80 16.33 -13.70
CA PHE A 109 -9.88 15.56 -12.86
C PHE A 109 -9.63 14.14 -13.41
N THR A 110 -8.46 13.57 -13.17
CA THR A 110 -8.27 12.12 -13.27
C THR A 110 -8.71 11.42 -11.97
N PRO A 111 -9.06 10.12 -12.00
CA PRO A 111 -9.27 9.34 -10.77
C PRO A 111 -8.07 9.40 -9.80
N GLU A 112 -6.85 9.41 -10.34
CA GLU A 112 -5.59 9.53 -9.60
C GLU A 112 -5.45 10.88 -8.89
N GLU A 113 -5.86 11.99 -9.51
CA GLU A 113 -5.87 13.31 -8.87
C GLU A 113 -6.86 13.37 -7.71
N ILE A 114 -8.09 12.86 -7.88
CA ILE A 114 -9.08 12.80 -6.79
C ILE A 114 -8.54 11.93 -5.64
N LEU A 115 -7.88 10.81 -5.96
CA LEU A 115 -7.24 9.97 -4.95
C LEU A 115 -6.09 10.70 -4.23
N ALA A 116 -5.26 11.45 -4.96
CA ALA A 116 -4.18 12.26 -4.38
C ALA A 116 -4.69 13.31 -3.39
N MET A 117 -5.86 13.92 -3.63
CA MET A 117 -6.50 14.83 -2.67
C MET A 117 -6.84 14.12 -1.35
N VAL A 118 -7.43 12.92 -1.44
CA VAL A 118 -7.80 12.15 -0.23
C VAL A 118 -6.56 11.64 0.51
N LEU A 119 -5.52 11.22 -0.21
CA LEU A 119 -4.25 10.80 0.35
C LEU A 119 -3.51 11.98 1.03
N HIS A 120 -3.59 13.20 0.48
CA HIS A 120 -3.07 14.40 1.12
C HIS A 120 -3.84 14.75 2.40
N LYS A 121 -5.17 14.68 2.39
CA LYS A 121 -5.98 14.88 3.61
C LYS A 121 -5.66 13.83 4.67
N ALA A 122 -5.51 12.55 4.29
CA ALA A 122 -5.10 11.48 5.20
C ALA A 122 -3.69 11.70 5.79
N LYS A 123 -2.74 12.25 5.01
CA LYS A 123 -1.44 12.69 5.53
C LYS A 123 -1.61 13.81 6.57
N SER A 124 -2.36 14.86 6.26
CA SER A 124 -2.62 15.99 7.16
C SER A 124 -3.26 15.53 8.48
N ASP A 125 -4.30 14.68 8.43
CA ASP A 125 -4.94 14.11 9.63
C ASP A 125 -3.95 13.32 10.49
N ALA A 126 -2.99 12.63 9.86
CA ALA A 126 -1.95 11.87 10.56
C ALA A 126 -0.82 12.75 11.12
N GLU A 127 -0.46 13.84 10.45
CA GLU A 127 0.51 14.84 10.94
C GLU A 127 -0.04 15.60 12.16
N ILE A 128 -1.34 15.92 12.17
CA ILE A 128 -2.07 16.47 13.32
C ILE A 128 -2.07 15.46 14.49
N ALA A 129 -2.43 14.20 14.25
CA ALA A 129 -2.43 13.15 15.28
C ALA A 129 -1.02 12.84 15.85
N ALA A 130 0.05 13.17 15.10
CA ALA A 130 1.43 13.11 15.54
C ALA A 130 1.92 14.38 16.26
N GLY A 131 1.08 15.41 16.38
CA GLY A 131 1.33 16.65 17.14
C GLY A 131 1.97 17.78 16.33
N ASP A 132 1.62 17.91 15.04
CA ASP A 132 1.97 18.97 14.05
C ASP A 132 3.47 19.15 13.73
N LYS A 133 4.36 18.80 14.65
CA LYS A 133 5.82 18.94 14.52
C LYS A 133 6.49 17.74 13.84
N GLN A 134 5.72 16.72 13.45
CA GLN A 134 6.20 15.49 12.83
C GLN A 134 5.63 15.33 11.42
N SER A 135 6.41 15.69 10.40
CA SER A 135 5.97 15.48 9.01
C SER A 135 6.06 14.01 8.60
N ILE A 136 5.00 13.51 7.97
CA ILE A 136 4.83 12.13 7.52
C ILE A 136 5.14 12.05 6.03
N LYS A 137 6.24 11.35 5.73
CA LYS A 137 6.78 11.22 4.36
C LYS A 137 6.62 9.82 3.77
N ASP A 138 6.58 8.79 4.61
CA ASP A 138 6.58 7.38 4.21
C ASP A 138 5.25 6.69 4.58
N ALA A 139 4.69 5.91 3.65
CA ALA A 139 3.44 5.18 3.82
C ALA A 139 3.48 3.73 3.29
N VAL A 140 2.90 2.79 4.02
CA VAL A 140 2.36 1.52 3.47
C VAL A 140 0.87 1.72 3.19
N ILE A 141 0.38 1.22 2.05
CA ILE A 141 -1.01 1.42 1.63
C ILE A 141 -1.60 0.08 1.21
N THR A 142 -2.81 -0.23 1.66
CA THR A 142 -3.47 -1.48 1.28
C THR A 142 -4.04 -1.41 -0.14
N VAL A 143 -4.04 -2.55 -0.84
CA VAL A 143 -4.65 -2.73 -2.15
C VAL A 143 -5.42 -4.05 -2.22
N PRO A 144 -6.52 -4.13 -2.99
CA PRO A 144 -7.12 -5.42 -3.33
C PRO A 144 -6.07 -6.34 -3.99
N PRO A 145 -5.97 -7.63 -3.62
CA PRO A 145 -4.97 -8.53 -4.21
C PRO A 145 -5.05 -8.63 -5.74
N TYR A 146 -6.25 -8.44 -6.30
CA TYR A 146 -6.51 -8.42 -7.73
C TYR A 146 -6.00 -7.17 -8.48
N PHE A 147 -5.40 -6.17 -7.82
CA PHE A 147 -4.84 -5.03 -8.54
C PHE A 147 -3.68 -5.46 -9.46
N SER A 148 -3.85 -5.17 -10.75
CA SER A 148 -2.90 -5.35 -11.85
C SER A 148 -1.69 -4.40 -11.75
N GLN A 149 -0.71 -4.59 -12.65
CA GLN A 149 0.46 -3.72 -12.77
C GLN A 149 0.08 -2.25 -13.05
N ALA A 150 -0.94 -2.02 -13.89
CA ALA A 150 -1.51 -0.70 -14.16
C ALA A 150 -2.18 -0.08 -12.92
N GLU A 151 -3.11 -0.79 -12.26
CA GLU A 151 -3.78 -0.33 -11.03
C GLU A 151 -2.76 0.04 -9.94
N ARG A 152 -1.72 -0.79 -9.73
CA ARG A 152 -0.63 -0.53 -8.77
C ARG A 152 0.22 0.69 -9.13
N ARG A 153 0.57 0.89 -10.41
CA ARG A 153 1.33 2.07 -10.85
C ARG A 153 0.52 3.37 -10.75
N SER A 154 -0.77 3.36 -11.09
CA SER A 154 -1.65 4.53 -10.92
C SER A 154 -1.83 4.92 -9.45
N LEU A 155 -1.92 3.94 -8.54
CA LEU A 155 -1.92 4.23 -7.11
C LEU A 155 -0.60 4.91 -6.68
N THR A 156 0.56 4.36 -7.08
CA THR A 156 1.86 4.99 -6.75
C THR A 156 1.98 6.42 -7.28
N ARG A 157 1.46 6.72 -8.48
CA ARG A 157 1.38 8.11 -9.00
C ARG A 157 0.51 9.01 -8.11
N SER A 158 -0.65 8.51 -7.67
CA SER A 158 -1.56 9.24 -6.75
C SER A 158 -0.89 9.55 -5.41
N VAL A 159 -0.05 8.64 -4.90
CA VAL A 159 0.69 8.80 -3.64
C VAL A 159 1.84 9.80 -3.80
N GLN A 160 2.56 9.76 -4.92
CA GLN A 160 3.58 10.76 -5.27
C GLN A 160 2.96 12.17 -5.36
N MET A 161 1.81 12.31 -6.03
CA MET A 161 1.07 13.58 -6.12
C MET A 161 0.70 14.12 -4.73
N ALA A 162 0.28 13.24 -3.81
CA ALA A 162 -0.05 13.60 -2.42
C ALA A 162 1.16 13.97 -1.54
N GLY A 163 2.38 14.04 -2.08
CA GLY A 163 3.58 14.38 -1.32
C GLY A 163 3.95 13.29 -0.28
N LEU A 164 3.75 12.03 -0.67
CA LEU A 164 4.09 10.82 0.10
C LEU A 164 4.97 9.89 -0.73
N LYS A 165 5.77 9.07 -0.05
CA LYS A 165 6.54 7.96 -0.60
C LYS A 165 5.91 6.63 -0.22
N VAL A 166 5.66 5.79 -1.22
CA VAL A 166 5.30 4.37 -1.02
C VAL A 166 6.52 3.63 -0.44
N LEU A 167 6.35 3.02 0.73
CA LEU A 167 7.25 1.96 1.22
C LEU A 167 6.85 0.61 0.63
N GLN A 168 5.54 0.34 0.58
CA GLN A 168 4.97 -0.88 0.00
C GLN A 168 3.48 -0.67 -0.33
N LEU A 169 3.02 -1.18 -1.48
CA LEU A 169 1.60 -1.49 -1.69
C LEU A 169 1.33 -2.92 -1.20
N MET A 170 0.64 -3.05 -0.07
CA MET A 170 0.42 -4.32 0.60
C MET A 170 -0.97 -4.86 0.27
N ASN A 171 -1.10 -6.14 -0.06
CA ASN A 171 -2.43 -6.72 -0.32
C ASN A 171 -3.27 -6.70 0.97
N THR A 172 -4.55 -6.29 0.93
CA THR A 172 -5.39 -6.09 2.13
C THR A 172 -5.48 -7.35 3.00
N ASN A 173 -5.76 -8.51 2.39
CA ASN A 173 -5.79 -9.80 3.08
C ASN A 173 -4.43 -10.12 3.73
N THR A 174 -3.31 -9.82 3.07
CA THR A 174 -1.94 -10.00 3.61
C THR A 174 -1.68 -9.07 4.80
N ALA A 175 -2.21 -7.85 4.79
CA ALA A 175 -2.09 -6.92 5.92
C ALA A 175 -2.89 -7.43 7.15
N VAL A 176 -4.12 -7.91 6.95
CA VAL A 176 -4.91 -8.57 8.00
C VAL A 176 -4.22 -9.85 8.50
N ALA A 177 -3.64 -10.64 7.59
CA ALA A 177 -2.88 -11.83 7.93
C ALA A 177 -1.60 -11.51 8.76
N LEU A 178 -0.90 -10.42 8.46
CA LEU A 178 0.22 -9.94 9.26
C LEU A 178 -0.24 -9.50 10.65
N ASN A 179 -1.37 -8.80 10.74
CA ASN A 179 -1.96 -8.40 12.02
C ASN A 179 -2.35 -9.63 12.87
N TYR A 180 -3.03 -10.62 12.29
CA TYR A 180 -3.36 -11.89 12.95
C TYR A 180 -2.12 -12.61 13.47
N GLY A 181 -1.09 -12.75 12.63
CA GLY A 181 0.14 -13.47 12.94
C GLY A 181 1.03 -12.76 13.96
N ALA A 182 1.09 -11.42 13.93
CA ALA A 182 1.95 -10.63 14.81
C ALA A 182 1.65 -10.82 16.31
N PHE A 183 0.41 -11.15 16.67
CA PHE A 183 0.01 -11.49 18.04
C PHE A 183 0.09 -13.00 18.37
N ARG A 184 0.22 -13.87 17.36
CA ARG A 184 0.19 -15.35 17.47
C ARG A 184 1.53 -16.02 17.19
N ARG A 185 2.62 -15.27 17.35
CA ARG A 185 4.00 -15.67 17.01
C ARG A 185 4.52 -16.91 17.77
N LYS A 186 3.84 -17.38 18.81
CA LYS A 186 4.18 -18.59 19.58
C LYS A 186 3.43 -19.84 19.08
N ASP A 187 2.39 -19.63 18.28
CA ASP A 187 1.43 -20.66 17.88
C ASP A 187 1.94 -21.42 16.63
N PHE A 188 2.97 -20.87 15.97
CA PHE A 188 3.56 -21.38 14.72
C PHE A 188 4.86 -22.14 14.96
N ASN A 189 4.94 -23.37 14.47
CA ASN A 189 6.09 -24.28 14.60
C ASN A 189 6.87 -24.40 13.28
N GLU A 190 8.00 -25.11 13.28
CA GLU A 190 8.86 -25.29 12.08
C GLU A 190 8.46 -26.47 11.17
N SER A 191 7.63 -27.41 11.64
CA SER A 191 7.38 -28.70 10.97
C SER A 191 6.10 -28.69 10.13
N ASN A 192 5.01 -28.18 10.69
CA ASN A 192 3.67 -28.21 10.12
C ASN A 192 3.13 -26.78 9.98
N PRO A 193 2.91 -26.27 8.76
CA PRO A 193 2.27 -24.97 8.55
C PRO A 193 0.81 -24.97 9.05
N ASN A 194 0.42 -23.90 9.75
CA ASN A 194 -0.96 -23.61 10.10
C ASN A 194 -1.64 -22.88 8.93
N PHE A 195 -2.73 -23.43 8.39
CA PHE A 195 -3.44 -22.89 7.23
C PHE A 195 -4.71 -22.15 7.65
N VAL A 196 -4.76 -20.86 7.35
CA VAL A 196 -5.88 -19.98 7.68
C VAL A 196 -6.42 -19.35 6.40
N LEU A 197 -7.73 -19.46 6.19
CA LEU A 197 -8.41 -18.74 5.11
C LEU A 197 -9.01 -17.44 5.64
N PHE A 198 -8.55 -16.32 5.08
CA PHE A 198 -9.11 -14.99 5.34
C PHE A 198 -10.14 -14.65 4.27
N TYR A 199 -11.39 -14.47 4.68
CA TYR A 199 -12.51 -14.08 3.82
C TYR A 199 -12.87 -12.61 4.05
N GLU A 200 -12.69 -11.80 3.02
CA GLU A 200 -13.08 -10.39 2.97
C GLU A 200 -14.41 -10.22 2.21
N MET A 201 -15.34 -9.45 2.77
CA MET A 201 -16.42 -8.86 1.98
C MET A 201 -16.46 -7.33 2.16
N GLY A 202 -15.83 -6.65 1.21
CA GLY A 202 -15.70 -5.20 1.14
C GLY A 202 -16.92 -4.50 0.54
N ALA A 203 -16.72 -3.29 0.04
CA ALA A 203 -17.77 -2.46 -0.55
C ALA A 203 -18.06 -2.84 -2.02
N SER A 204 -17.05 -2.89 -2.90
CA SER A 204 -17.21 -3.37 -4.28
C SER A 204 -17.06 -4.88 -4.42
N SER A 205 -16.12 -5.49 -3.68
CA SER A 205 -15.60 -6.83 -3.95
C SER A 205 -15.61 -7.81 -2.76
N THR A 206 -15.46 -9.09 -3.08
CA THR A 206 -15.24 -10.21 -2.14
C THR A 206 -13.92 -10.88 -2.46
N VAL A 207 -13.12 -11.26 -1.45
CA VAL A 207 -11.81 -11.90 -1.64
C VAL A 207 -11.58 -12.97 -0.58
N ALA A 208 -11.27 -14.20 -1.00
CA ALA A 208 -10.77 -15.25 -0.13
C ALA A 208 -9.26 -15.45 -0.35
N THR A 209 -8.50 -15.65 0.72
CA THR A 209 -7.05 -15.83 0.67
C THR A 209 -6.60 -16.90 1.65
N VAL A 210 -5.96 -17.96 1.14
CA VAL A 210 -5.33 -19.01 1.95
C VAL A 210 -3.92 -18.56 2.35
N VAL A 211 -3.63 -18.62 3.65
CA VAL A 211 -2.35 -18.22 4.24
C VAL A 211 -1.77 -19.38 5.03
N ALA A 212 -0.50 -19.70 4.80
CA ALA A 212 0.28 -20.65 5.60
C ALA A 212 1.19 -19.92 6.57
N TYR A 213 1.06 -20.21 7.87
CA TYR A 213 1.93 -19.70 8.93
C TYR A 213 2.88 -20.78 9.42
N GLN A 214 4.16 -20.45 9.55
CA GLN A 214 5.22 -21.35 10.01
C GLN A 214 6.38 -20.54 10.62
N THR A 215 7.14 -21.14 11.52
CA THR A 215 8.43 -20.57 11.95
C THR A 215 9.53 -21.05 11.00
N VAL A 216 10.36 -20.13 10.50
CA VAL A 216 11.44 -20.43 9.55
C VAL A 216 12.78 -19.92 10.06
N LYS A 217 13.86 -20.65 9.76
CA LYS A 217 15.24 -20.25 10.06
C LYS A 217 15.82 -19.44 8.91
N THR A 218 16.01 -18.14 9.14
CA THR A 218 16.67 -17.22 8.22
C THR A 218 18.11 -16.94 8.64
N LYS A 219 19.06 -16.99 7.69
CA LYS A 219 20.45 -16.60 7.96
C LYS A 219 20.69 -15.14 7.55
N GLU A 220 20.49 -14.20 8.47
CA GLU A 220 20.78 -12.78 8.25
C GLU A 220 22.09 -12.35 8.92
N ARG A 221 22.90 -11.57 8.20
CA ARG A 221 24.17 -10.99 8.69
C ARG A 221 25.16 -11.99 9.30
N GLY A 222 25.06 -13.27 8.91
CA GLY A 222 25.87 -14.38 9.41
C GLY A 222 25.21 -15.23 10.50
N PHE A 223 24.25 -14.67 11.25
CA PHE A 223 23.52 -15.34 12.32
C PHE A 223 22.29 -16.09 11.80
N VAL A 224 21.86 -17.13 12.51
CA VAL A 224 20.60 -17.84 12.23
C VAL A 224 19.54 -17.36 13.22
N GLU A 225 18.46 -16.78 12.71
CA GLU A 225 17.29 -16.40 13.49
C GLU A 225 16.08 -17.26 13.09
N SER A 226 15.37 -17.84 14.06
CA SER A 226 14.03 -18.42 13.83
C SER A 226 12.98 -17.31 13.92
N ASN A 227 12.32 -17.01 12.81
CA ASN A 227 11.30 -15.97 12.71
C ASN A 227 9.99 -16.55 12.15
N PRO A 228 8.81 -16.11 12.63
CA PRO A 228 7.54 -16.50 12.03
C PRO A 228 7.40 -15.88 10.63
N GLN A 229 6.89 -16.68 9.70
CA GLN A 229 6.58 -16.33 8.32
C GLN A 229 5.10 -16.57 8.04
N LEU A 230 4.46 -15.64 7.33
CA LEU A 230 3.22 -15.90 6.59
C LEU A 230 3.54 -16.03 5.10
N THR A 231 2.87 -16.99 4.46
CA THR A 231 3.02 -17.28 3.03
C THR A 231 1.64 -17.34 2.40
N ILE A 232 1.35 -16.46 1.44
CA ILE A 232 0.11 -16.54 0.68
C ILE A 232 0.19 -17.75 -0.25
N LYS A 233 -0.82 -18.63 -0.16
CA LYS A 233 -0.87 -19.92 -0.87
C LYS A 233 -1.75 -19.88 -2.11
N GLY A 234 -2.91 -19.24 -2.00
CA GLY A 234 -3.88 -19.10 -3.08
C GLY A 234 -4.88 -17.99 -2.79
N VAL A 235 -5.36 -17.35 -3.84
CA VAL A 235 -6.30 -16.22 -3.79
C VAL A 235 -7.40 -16.46 -4.81
N GLY A 236 -8.64 -16.18 -4.41
CA GLY A 236 -9.82 -16.14 -5.27
C GLY A 236 -10.66 -14.91 -4.91
N PHE A 237 -11.36 -14.34 -5.88
CA PHE A 237 -12.07 -13.07 -5.71
C PHE A 237 -13.31 -12.99 -6.61
N ASP A 238 -14.17 -12.03 -6.30
CA ASP A 238 -15.20 -11.50 -7.20
C ASP A 238 -15.15 -9.97 -7.08
N ARG A 239 -14.77 -9.29 -8.17
CA ARG A 239 -14.60 -7.82 -8.20
C ARG A 239 -15.90 -7.05 -7.99
N ASN A 240 -17.05 -7.68 -8.25
CA ASN A 240 -18.36 -7.04 -8.35
C ASN A 240 -19.36 -7.49 -7.28
N LEU A 241 -18.98 -8.45 -6.42
CA LEU A 241 -19.76 -8.92 -5.29
C LEU A 241 -19.38 -8.16 -4.01
N GLY A 242 -20.19 -7.20 -3.60
CA GLY A 242 -19.94 -6.42 -2.40
C GLY A 242 -21.15 -5.64 -1.90
N GLY A 243 -20.98 -4.95 -0.77
CA GLY A 243 -22.04 -4.20 -0.12
C GLY A 243 -22.68 -3.08 -0.95
N LEU A 244 -21.97 -2.54 -1.94
CA LEU A 244 -22.47 -1.49 -2.84
C LEU A 244 -23.60 -2.02 -3.74
N GLU A 245 -23.41 -3.20 -4.32
CA GLU A 245 -24.39 -3.82 -5.23
C GLU A 245 -25.69 -4.17 -4.48
N MET A 246 -25.58 -4.70 -3.26
CA MET A 246 -26.72 -4.92 -2.35
C MET A 246 -27.46 -3.61 -2.03
N GLN A 247 -26.72 -2.52 -1.81
CA GLN A 247 -27.29 -1.21 -1.48
C GLN A 247 -27.94 -0.53 -2.70
N ILE A 248 -27.44 -0.78 -3.91
CA ILE A 248 -28.03 -0.32 -5.17
C ILE A 248 -29.36 -1.04 -5.43
N ARG A 249 -29.43 -2.36 -5.24
CA ARG A 249 -30.67 -3.12 -5.38
C ARG A 249 -31.72 -2.73 -4.35
N LEU A 250 -31.30 -2.51 -3.10
CA LEU A 250 -32.17 -2.02 -2.03
C LEU A 250 -32.65 -0.58 -2.29
N ARG A 251 -31.82 0.30 -2.87
CA ARG A 251 -32.23 1.63 -3.39
C ARG A 251 -33.31 1.49 -4.46
N ASP A 252 -33.12 0.59 -5.41
CA ASP A 252 -34.03 0.43 -6.56
C ASP A 252 -35.36 -0.24 -6.17
N TYR A 253 -35.33 -1.11 -5.15
CA TYR A 253 -36.53 -1.61 -4.47
C TYR A 253 -37.29 -0.49 -3.74
N LEU A 254 -36.61 0.37 -2.97
CA LEU A 254 -37.25 1.54 -2.34
C LEU A 254 -37.79 2.53 -3.38
N ALA A 255 -37.11 2.70 -4.52
CA ALA A 255 -37.59 3.49 -5.65
C ALA A 255 -38.87 2.92 -6.27
N LYS A 256 -38.94 1.59 -6.46
CA LYS A 256 -40.17 0.89 -6.89
C LYS A 256 -41.32 1.15 -5.92
N LEU A 257 -41.11 0.95 -4.62
CA LEU A 257 -42.15 1.17 -3.60
C LEU A 257 -42.66 2.63 -3.58
N PHE A 258 -41.79 3.62 -3.80
CA PHE A 258 -42.22 5.02 -3.93
C PHE A 258 -43.05 5.27 -5.20
N VAL A 259 -42.69 4.64 -6.34
CA VAL A 259 -43.47 4.71 -7.59
C VAL A 259 -44.85 4.06 -7.41
N GLU A 260 -44.93 2.93 -6.70
CA GLU A 260 -46.20 2.27 -6.35
C GLU A 260 -47.05 3.12 -5.39
N GLN A 261 -46.45 3.67 -4.32
CA GLN A 261 -47.11 4.60 -3.37
C GLN A 261 -47.67 5.84 -4.08
N THR A 262 -46.95 6.38 -5.07
CA THR A 262 -47.38 7.52 -5.88
C THR A 262 -48.25 7.13 -7.08
N LYS A 263 -48.70 5.87 -7.18
CA LYS A 263 -49.57 5.34 -8.25
C LYS A 263 -49.02 5.60 -9.66
N ASN A 264 -47.71 5.41 -9.83
CA ASN A 264 -46.94 5.67 -11.06
C ASN A 264 -46.91 7.13 -11.54
N LYS A 265 -47.32 8.11 -10.71
CA LYS A 265 -47.41 9.53 -11.11
C LYS A 265 -46.05 10.19 -11.32
N TYR A 266 -44.99 9.72 -10.66
CA TYR A 266 -43.68 10.38 -10.64
C TYR A 266 -42.52 9.38 -10.87
N PRO A 267 -41.74 9.51 -11.97
CA PRO A 267 -40.60 8.63 -12.24
C PRO A 267 -39.39 9.05 -11.38
N VAL A 268 -39.31 8.53 -10.15
CA VAL A 268 -38.27 8.92 -9.18
C VAL A 268 -36.84 8.66 -9.68
N GLN A 269 -36.66 7.67 -10.57
CA GLN A 269 -35.39 7.27 -11.15
C GLN A 269 -34.73 8.36 -12.00
N SER A 270 -35.49 9.30 -12.58
CA SER A 270 -34.91 10.42 -13.35
C SER A 270 -34.45 11.58 -12.46
N ASN A 271 -34.75 11.56 -11.16
CA ASN A 271 -34.32 12.59 -10.21
C ASN A 271 -33.11 12.12 -9.38
N LYS A 272 -31.93 12.60 -9.77
CA LYS A 272 -30.64 12.31 -9.10
C LYS A 272 -30.65 12.54 -7.57
N ARG A 273 -31.33 13.59 -7.09
CA ARG A 273 -31.42 13.93 -5.65
C ARG A 273 -32.34 12.97 -4.91
N ALA A 274 -33.46 12.57 -5.52
CA ALA A 274 -34.36 11.55 -4.98
C ALA A 274 -33.65 10.19 -4.87
N MET A 275 -32.97 9.77 -5.94
CA MET A 275 -32.18 8.52 -5.94
C MET A 275 -31.01 8.55 -4.95
N ALA A 276 -30.36 9.70 -4.73
CA ALA A 276 -29.34 9.87 -3.70
C ALA A 276 -29.91 9.76 -2.27
N LYS A 277 -31.10 10.32 -2.00
CA LYS A 277 -31.81 10.11 -0.72
C LYS A 277 -32.13 8.63 -0.49
N LEU A 278 -32.70 7.95 -1.49
CA LEU A 278 -33.03 6.52 -1.42
C LEU A 278 -31.77 5.65 -1.26
N PHE A 279 -30.64 6.03 -1.87
CA PHE A 279 -29.36 5.33 -1.72
C PHE A 279 -28.77 5.46 -0.31
N LYS A 280 -28.87 6.65 0.32
CA LYS A 280 -28.48 6.84 1.72
C LYS A 280 -29.33 5.98 2.66
N GLU A 281 -30.65 5.94 2.45
CA GLU A 281 -31.54 5.10 3.26
C GLU A 281 -31.28 3.61 3.06
N ALA A 282 -31.08 3.14 1.82
CA ALA A 282 -30.68 1.77 1.56
C ALA A 282 -29.38 1.39 2.30
N GLY A 283 -28.42 2.32 2.38
CA GLY A 283 -27.18 2.11 3.16
C GLY A 283 -27.36 2.05 4.67
N ARG A 284 -28.39 2.71 5.22
CA ARG A 284 -28.82 2.55 6.61
C ARG A 284 -29.55 1.22 6.80
N LEU A 285 -30.56 0.97 5.96
CA LEU A 285 -31.45 -0.18 6.03
C LEU A 285 -30.72 -1.51 5.90
N LYS A 286 -29.75 -1.64 4.98
CA LYS A 286 -28.84 -2.80 4.88
C LYS A 286 -28.18 -3.13 6.23
N LYS A 287 -27.66 -2.11 6.94
CA LYS A 287 -27.01 -2.29 8.25
C LYS A 287 -28.00 -2.69 9.33
N VAL A 288 -29.21 -2.12 9.32
CA VAL A 288 -30.27 -2.44 10.28
C VAL A 288 -30.79 -3.87 10.07
N LEU A 289 -30.99 -4.30 8.83
CA LEU A 289 -31.43 -5.66 8.49
C LEU A 289 -30.37 -6.73 8.75
N SER A 290 -29.07 -6.38 8.82
CA SER A 290 -28.05 -7.32 9.31
C SER A 290 -28.27 -7.75 10.77
N ALA A 291 -28.90 -6.89 11.59
CA ALA A 291 -29.25 -7.20 12.98
C ALA A 291 -30.71 -7.65 13.14
N ASN A 292 -31.66 -6.96 12.48
CA ASN A 292 -33.10 -7.14 12.65
C ASN A 292 -33.72 -7.94 11.48
N THR A 293 -34.81 -8.66 11.72
CA THR A 293 -35.53 -9.42 10.68
C THR A 293 -36.35 -8.53 9.75
N GLU A 294 -36.78 -7.35 10.21
CA GLU A 294 -37.48 -6.34 9.42
C GLU A 294 -37.24 -4.94 10.00
N HIS A 295 -37.48 -3.91 9.20
CA HIS A 295 -37.45 -2.50 9.63
C HIS A 295 -38.35 -1.63 8.74
N VAL A 296 -38.78 -0.47 9.24
CA VAL A 296 -39.47 0.52 8.40
C VAL A 296 -38.45 1.49 7.79
N ALA A 297 -38.35 1.45 6.46
CA ALA A 297 -37.67 2.47 5.68
C ALA A 297 -38.45 3.79 5.75
N GLN A 298 -37.77 4.90 6.00
CA GLN A 298 -38.39 6.23 6.02
C GLN A 298 -37.47 7.26 5.36
N VAL A 299 -38.01 7.98 4.37
CA VAL A 299 -37.28 9.04 3.64
C VAL A 299 -38.20 10.24 3.44
N GLU A 300 -37.87 11.35 4.08
CA GLU A 300 -38.64 12.59 3.99
C GLU A 300 -38.41 13.29 2.65
N ASN A 301 -39.50 13.78 2.03
CA ASN A 301 -39.55 14.52 0.77
C ASN A 301 -38.65 13.88 -0.31
N VAL A 302 -38.95 12.64 -0.70
CA VAL A 302 -38.22 11.93 -1.76
C VAL A 302 -38.31 12.72 -3.05
N LEU A 303 -39.52 13.12 -3.43
CA LEU A 303 -39.82 13.92 -4.62
C LEU A 303 -41.18 14.60 -4.44
N ASN A 304 -41.28 15.88 -4.83
CA ASN A 304 -42.51 16.68 -4.82
C ASN A 304 -43.24 16.71 -3.46
N ASP A 305 -42.48 16.84 -2.37
CA ASP A 305 -42.99 16.91 -0.99
C ASP A 305 -43.75 15.66 -0.53
N ILE A 306 -43.47 14.51 -1.17
CA ILE A 306 -43.97 13.19 -0.78
C ILE A 306 -42.86 12.39 -0.08
N ASP A 307 -43.16 11.92 1.13
CA ASP A 307 -42.32 11.01 1.91
C ASP A 307 -42.47 9.56 1.42
N LEU A 308 -41.41 8.75 1.56
CA LEU A 308 -41.52 7.29 1.52
C LEU A 308 -41.58 6.75 2.95
N LYS A 309 -42.54 5.86 3.23
CA LYS A 309 -42.57 5.06 4.45
C LYS A 309 -43.02 3.64 4.15
N ALA A 310 -42.10 2.67 4.23
CA ALA A 310 -42.36 1.29 3.83
C ALA A 310 -41.73 0.27 4.79
N PRO A 311 -42.46 -0.79 5.21
CA PRO A 311 -41.85 -1.94 5.87
C PRO A 311 -41.02 -2.73 4.85
N VAL A 312 -39.83 -3.19 5.26
CA VAL A 312 -38.94 -4.03 4.45
C VAL A 312 -38.38 -5.14 5.33
N LYS A 313 -38.45 -6.39 4.87
CA LYS A 313 -37.90 -7.54 5.60
C LYS A 313 -36.54 -7.95 5.08
N ARG A 314 -35.79 -8.65 5.92
CA ARG A 314 -34.52 -9.30 5.55
C ARG A 314 -34.74 -10.34 4.45
N THR A 315 -35.82 -11.11 4.52
CA THR A 315 -36.21 -12.09 3.49
C THR A 315 -36.30 -11.44 2.12
N ASP A 316 -37.08 -10.36 2.01
CA ASP A 316 -37.33 -9.67 0.74
C ASP A 316 -36.02 -9.13 0.15
N PHE A 317 -35.15 -8.58 1.00
CA PHE A 317 -33.80 -8.11 0.65
C PHE A 317 -32.85 -9.23 0.20
N GLU A 318 -32.91 -10.39 0.86
CA GLU A 318 -32.12 -11.57 0.49
C GLU A 318 -32.62 -12.20 -0.83
N ASP A 319 -33.94 -12.20 -1.06
CA ASP A 319 -34.58 -12.72 -2.28
C ASP A 319 -34.18 -11.93 -3.54
N PHE A 320 -34.28 -10.58 -3.53
CA PHE A 320 -33.85 -9.75 -4.68
C PHE A 320 -32.32 -9.57 -4.78
N CYS A 321 -31.56 -10.12 -3.83
CA CYS A 321 -30.11 -10.26 -3.90
C CYS A 321 -29.66 -11.73 -4.07
N SER A 322 -30.56 -12.64 -4.43
CA SER A 322 -30.32 -14.10 -4.41
C SER A 322 -29.17 -14.58 -5.31
N ASP A 323 -28.91 -13.94 -6.46
CA ASP A 323 -27.72 -14.23 -7.30
C ASP A 323 -26.41 -13.77 -6.66
N LEU A 324 -26.43 -12.74 -5.81
CA LEU A 324 -25.28 -12.28 -5.02
C LEU A 324 -25.08 -13.17 -3.78
N LEU A 325 -26.17 -13.55 -3.13
CA LEU A 325 -26.21 -14.20 -1.82
C LEU A 325 -26.37 -15.73 -1.89
N GLY A 326 -26.38 -16.29 -3.09
CA GLY A 326 -26.18 -17.71 -3.38
C GLY A 326 -24.72 -18.03 -3.67
N ASP A 327 -24.49 -18.88 -4.68
CA ASP A 327 -23.18 -19.49 -5.01
C ASP A 327 -22.02 -18.50 -5.21
N ARG A 328 -22.29 -17.23 -5.54
CA ARG A 328 -21.23 -16.21 -5.67
C ARG A 328 -20.43 -16.01 -4.38
N LEU A 329 -21.02 -16.26 -3.21
CA LEU A 329 -20.33 -16.16 -1.92
C LEU A 329 -19.21 -17.19 -1.74
N THR A 330 -19.36 -18.41 -2.30
CA THR A 330 -18.41 -19.52 -2.09
C THR A 330 -17.40 -19.63 -3.23
N LYS A 331 -17.68 -19.11 -4.43
CA LYS A 331 -16.75 -19.12 -5.58
C LYS A 331 -15.34 -18.55 -5.26
N PRO A 332 -15.19 -17.40 -4.56
CA PRO A 332 -13.86 -16.93 -4.15
C PRO A 332 -13.11 -17.94 -3.28
N VAL A 333 -13.80 -18.63 -2.36
CA VAL A 333 -13.21 -19.66 -1.49
C VAL A 333 -12.74 -20.86 -2.31
N MET A 334 -13.57 -21.36 -3.24
CA MET A 334 -13.24 -22.47 -4.12
C MET A 334 -11.95 -22.19 -4.92
N VAL A 335 -11.88 -21.02 -5.56
CA VAL A 335 -10.71 -20.60 -6.35
C VAL A 335 -9.47 -20.38 -5.47
N ALA A 336 -9.63 -19.90 -4.23
CA ALA A 336 -8.52 -19.74 -3.29
C ALA A 336 -7.93 -21.09 -2.84
N LEU A 337 -8.78 -22.10 -2.58
CA LEU A 337 -8.39 -23.45 -2.19
C LEU A 337 -7.73 -24.21 -3.35
N GLU A 338 -8.35 -24.20 -4.53
CA GLU A 338 -7.80 -24.78 -5.77
C GLU A 338 -6.44 -24.15 -6.10
N SER A 339 -6.35 -22.82 -6.08
CA SER A 339 -5.10 -22.09 -6.29
C SER A 339 -4.04 -22.37 -5.22
N ALA A 340 -4.43 -22.79 -4.00
CA ALA A 340 -3.50 -23.18 -2.93
C ALA A 340 -3.03 -24.64 -3.03
N GLY A 341 -3.76 -25.48 -3.77
CA GLY A 341 -3.59 -26.92 -3.81
C GLY A 341 -4.07 -27.63 -2.54
N LEU A 342 -5.08 -27.08 -1.85
CA LEU A 342 -5.61 -27.60 -0.57
C LEU A 342 -7.11 -27.92 -0.65
N THR A 343 -7.53 -28.88 0.17
CA THR A 343 -8.93 -29.18 0.46
C THR A 343 -9.49 -28.29 1.59
N MET A 344 -10.81 -28.28 1.78
CA MET A 344 -11.45 -27.57 2.90
C MET A 344 -11.02 -28.12 4.27
N GLN A 345 -10.70 -29.41 4.33
CA GLN A 345 -10.32 -30.14 5.55
C GLN A 345 -8.92 -29.78 6.05
N GLU A 346 -8.08 -29.17 5.21
CA GLU A 346 -6.73 -28.72 5.54
C GLU A 346 -6.70 -27.26 6.03
N VAL A 347 -7.84 -26.57 6.12
CA VAL A 347 -7.93 -25.21 6.67
C VAL A 347 -8.27 -25.26 8.16
N ASP A 348 -7.34 -24.85 9.01
CA ASP A 348 -7.50 -24.82 10.47
C ASP A 348 -8.54 -23.79 10.92
N GLN A 349 -8.60 -22.63 10.25
CA GLN A 349 -9.51 -21.53 10.61
C GLN A 349 -9.97 -20.74 9.38
N VAL A 350 -11.25 -20.34 9.39
CA VAL A 350 -11.86 -19.41 8.43
C VAL A 350 -12.14 -18.09 9.16
N ILE A 351 -11.42 -17.02 8.83
CA ILE A 351 -11.48 -15.73 9.53
C ILE A 351 -12.18 -14.68 8.66
N LEU A 352 -13.13 -13.96 9.26
CA LEU A 352 -13.92 -12.94 8.56
C LEU A 352 -13.38 -11.53 8.80
N PHE A 353 -13.33 -10.71 7.74
CA PHE A 353 -13.16 -9.26 7.85
C PHE A 353 -13.86 -8.50 6.71
N GLY A 354 -13.87 -7.17 6.77
CA GLY A 354 -14.59 -6.33 5.81
C GLY A 354 -16.08 -6.20 6.15
N GLY A 355 -16.63 -5.02 5.85
CA GLY A 355 -17.88 -4.54 6.46
C GLY A 355 -19.12 -5.41 6.23
N ASN A 356 -19.22 -6.11 5.08
CA ASN A 356 -20.44 -6.80 4.66
C ASN A 356 -20.46 -8.30 5.00
N THR A 357 -19.39 -8.85 5.58
CA THR A 357 -19.42 -10.20 6.24
C THR A 357 -20.42 -10.27 7.40
N ARG A 358 -20.83 -9.10 7.92
CA ARG A 358 -21.87 -8.93 8.95
C ARG A 358 -23.29 -9.22 8.44
N VAL A 359 -23.52 -9.41 7.14
CA VAL A 359 -24.81 -9.87 6.60
C VAL A 359 -25.02 -11.34 6.97
N PRO A 360 -26.13 -11.73 7.65
CA PRO A 360 -26.32 -13.10 8.15
C PRO A 360 -26.20 -14.19 7.08
N ARG A 361 -26.81 -13.99 5.90
CA ARG A 361 -26.76 -14.93 4.78
C ARG A 361 -25.34 -15.23 4.27
N VAL A 362 -24.40 -14.29 4.43
CA VAL A 362 -22.97 -14.44 4.09
C VAL A 362 -22.25 -15.36 5.06
N GLN A 363 -22.46 -15.18 6.36
CA GLN A 363 -21.95 -16.09 7.37
C GLN A 363 -22.55 -17.50 7.21
N GLN A 364 -23.86 -17.60 6.95
CA GLN A 364 -24.50 -18.90 6.74
C GLN A 364 -23.90 -19.67 5.55
N ALA A 365 -23.71 -19.00 4.40
CA ALA A 365 -23.11 -19.65 3.22
C ALA A 365 -21.72 -20.24 3.49
N LEU A 366 -20.92 -19.61 4.35
CA LEU A 366 -19.58 -20.07 4.71
C LEU A 366 -19.65 -21.22 5.73
N LEU A 367 -20.53 -21.14 6.74
CA LEU A 367 -20.79 -22.24 7.68
C LEU A 367 -21.24 -23.51 6.93
N ASP A 368 -22.20 -23.38 6.01
CA ASP A 368 -22.75 -24.47 5.20
C ASP A 368 -21.68 -25.10 4.29
N TYR A 369 -20.85 -24.27 3.65
CA TYR A 369 -19.81 -24.71 2.71
C TYR A 369 -18.69 -25.47 3.42
N PHE A 370 -18.12 -24.90 4.49
CA PHE A 370 -17.05 -25.53 5.27
C PHE A 370 -17.56 -26.65 6.20
N LYS A 371 -18.86 -26.72 6.46
CA LYS A 371 -19.52 -27.65 7.40
C LYS A 371 -19.02 -27.51 8.83
N ILE A 372 -18.85 -26.25 9.25
CA ILE A 372 -18.36 -25.84 10.58
C ILE A 372 -19.43 -25.04 11.33
N ASN A 373 -19.38 -25.06 12.67
CA ASN A 373 -20.39 -24.41 13.52
C ASN A 373 -20.05 -22.95 13.88
N GLU A 374 -18.80 -22.50 13.66
CA GLU A 374 -18.37 -21.14 13.96
C GLU A 374 -17.37 -20.62 12.91
N LEU A 375 -17.36 -19.30 12.69
CA LEU A 375 -16.40 -18.58 11.86
C LEU A 375 -15.55 -17.64 12.73
N GLY A 376 -14.25 -17.61 12.47
CA GLY A 376 -13.25 -16.89 13.24
C GLY A 376 -13.45 -15.37 13.21
N LYS A 377 -13.62 -14.78 14.40
CA LYS A 377 -13.78 -13.33 14.63
C LYS A 377 -12.57 -12.75 15.39
N SER A 378 -11.39 -13.34 15.14
CA SER A 378 -10.17 -13.20 15.95
C SER A 378 -9.25 -12.03 15.53
N VAL A 379 -9.77 -11.13 14.70
CA VAL A 379 -9.19 -9.86 14.21
C VAL A 379 -10.25 -8.76 14.23
N ASN A 380 -9.87 -7.49 14.34
CA ASN A 380 -10.82 -6.39 14.14
C ASN A 380 -11.15 -6.23 12.65
N ALA A 381 -12.38 -6.56 12.27
CA ALA A 381 -12.86 -6.60 10.89
C ALA A 381 -12.74 -5.28 10.10
N ASP A 382 -12.59 -4.14 10.77
CA ASP A 382 -12.44 -2.82 10.13
C ASP A 382 -11.03 -2.21 10.30
N GLU A 383 -10.23 -2.64 11.28
CA GLU A 383 -8.93 -2.00 11.63
C GLU A 383 -7.70 -2.87 11.36
N ALA A 384 -7.83 -4.20 11.28
CA ALA A 384 -6.69 -5.11 11.22
C ALA A 384 -5.78 -4.86 10.00
N ALA A 385 -6.34 -4.43 8.87
CA ALA A 385 -5.59 -4.08 7.67
C ALA A 385 -4.67 -2.87 7.89
N ALA A 386 -5.19 -1.78 8.49
CA ALA A 386 -4.42 -0.59 8.80
C ALA A 386 -3.33 -0.86 9.86
N LEU A 387 -3.65 -1.64 10.90
CA LEU A 387 -2.69 -2.02 11.94
C LEU A 387 -1.60 -2.98 11.42
N GLY A 388 -1.95 -3.91 10.52
CA GLY A 388 -0.98 -4.76 9.82
C GLY A 388 -0.04 -3.97 8.92
N GLY A 389 -0.57 -3.03 8.13
CA GLY A 389 0.24 -2.12 7.34
C GLY A 389 1.10 -1.17 8.18
N ALA A 390 0.65 -0.78 9.38
CA ALA A 390 1.47 -0.01 10.34
C ALA A 390 2.63 -0.84 10.90
N TYR A 391 2.42 -2.13 11.18
CA TYR A 391 3.49 -3.06 11.53
C TYR A 391 4.54 -3.16 10.42
N GLN A 392 4.08 -3.29 9.16
CA GLN A 392 4.95 -3.33 8.00
C GLN A 392 5.68 -2.00 7.76
N THR A 393 5.02 -0.86 8.01
CA THR A 393 5.64 0.48 8.00
C THR A 393 6.79 0.56 9.00
N ALA A 394 6.60 0.04 10.22
CA ALA A 394 7.62 0.02 11.27
C ALA A 394 8.73 -1.03 11.05
N HIS A 395 8.49 -2.04 10.19
CA HIS A 395 9.50 -3.00 9.75
C HIS A 395 10.38 -2.41 8.62
N LEU A 396 9.78 -1.67 7.68
CA LEU A 396 10.47 -1.08 6.54
C LEU A 396 11.14 0.28 6.86
N SER A 397 10.67 1.00 7.89
CA SER A 397 11.22 2.29 8.28
C SER A 397 12.52 2.16 9.08
N LYS A 398 13.53 2.97 8.72
CA LYS A 398 14.81 3.07 9.43
C LYS A 398 14.70 3.66 10.85
N GLY A 399 13.59 4.32 11.17
CA GLY A 399 13.37 5.01 12.45
C GLY A 399 12.73 4.15 13.55
N PHE A 400 12.32 2.91 13.24
CA PHE A 400 11.62 2.02 14.16
C PHE A 400 12.25 0.62 14.18
N LYS A 401 11.92 -0.17 15.20
CA LYS A 401 12.30 -1.58 15.28
C LYS A 401 11.17 -2.41 15.85
N VAL A 402 10.58 -3.27 15.02
CA VAL A 402 9.66 -4.33 15.42
C VAL A 402 10.38 -5.69 15.42
N LYS A 403 9.77 -6.70 16.03
CA LYS A 403 10.26 -8.09 15.90
C LYS A 403 10.00 -8.57 14.47
N THR A 404 11.01 -9.05 13.76
CA THR A 404 10.88 -9.52 12.36
C THR A 404 9.71 -10.50 12.20
N PHE A 405 8.85 -10.27 11.21
CA PHE A 405 7.79 -11.19 10.81
C PHE A 405 7.85 -11.26 9.29
N ILE A 406 8.12 -12.43 8.73
CA ILE A 406 8.43 -12.57 7.31
C ILE A 406 7.12 -12.62 6.51
N VAL A 407 7.00 -11.76 5.51
CA VAL A 407 5.86 -11.71 4.60
C VAL A 407 6.29 -12.24 3.24
N LYS A 408 5.58 -13.26 2.74
CA LYS A 408 5.70 -13.75 1.36
C LYS A 408 4.32 -13.74 0.70
N ASP A 409 4.12 -12.76 -0.17
CA ASP A 409 2.89 -12.55 -0.91
C ASP A 409 2.96 -13.23 -2.30
N ALA A 410 1.82 -13.44 -2.95
CA ALA A 410 1.68 -14.33 -4.11
C ALA A 410 1.29 -13.57 -5.39
N ASN A 411 2.08 -13.75 -6.45
CA ASN A 411 1.77 -13.19 -7.77
C ASN A 411 0.52 -13.84 -8.36
N LEU A 412 -0.57 -13.09 -8.48
CA LEU A 412 -1.86 -13.59 -8.95
C LEU A 412 -1.93 -13.80 -10.47
N TYR A 413 -1.34 -12.88 -11.24
CA TYR A 413 -1.40 -12.88 -12.70
C TYR A 413 -0.08 -13.39 -13.29
N PRO A 414 -0.04 -14.50 -14.06
CA PRO A 414 1.17 -14.91 -14.75
C PRO A 414 1.73 -13.81 -15.64
N ILE A 415 3.06 -13.68 -15.71
CA ILE A 415 3.77 -12.72 -16.55
C ILE A 415 4.82 -13.47 -17.37
N GLN A 416 4.97 -13.12 -18.64
CA GLN A 416 5.92 -13.72 -19.57
C GLN A 416 6.65 -12.66 -20.41
N VAL A 417 7.75 -13.08 -21.02
CA VAL A 417 8.52 -12.28 -21.98
C VAL A 417 8.39 -12.88 -23.37
N ASP A 418 7.94 -12.06 -24.31
CA ASP A 418 7.64 -12.42 -25.68
C ASP A 418 8.60 -11.69 -26.63
N PHE A 419 9.32 -12.44 -27.47
CA PHE A 419 10.39 -11.88 -28.31
C PHE A 419 10.52 -12.61 -29.65
N SER A 420 10.87 -11.86 -30.69
CA SER A 420 11.15 -12.41 -32.01
C SER A 420 12.53 -13.05 -32.08
N ARG A 421 12.62 -14.20 -32.76
CA ARG A 421 13.86 -14.91 -33.03
C ARG A 421 13.89 -15.43 -34.47
N GLU A 422 14.96 -15.15 -35.20
CA GLU A 422 15.22 -15.83 -36.46
C GLU A 422 15.58 -17.31 -36.23
N ILE A 423 15.04 -18.16 -37.09
CA ILE A 423 15.40 -19.57 -37.23
C ILE A 423 15.77 -19.78 -38.70
N VAL A 424 16.96 -20.32 -38.94
CA VAL A 424 17.40 -20.76 -40.27
C VAL A 424 16.97 -22.22 -40.45
N GLY A 425 16.26 -22.52 -41.54
CA GLY A 425 15.90 -23.88 -41.93
C GLY A 425 17.07 -24.63 -42.58
N GLU A 426 16.90 -25.94 -42.78
CA GLU A 426 17.87 -26.79 -43.50
C GLU A 426 17.98 -26.40 -44.99
N ASP A 427 16.95 -25.74 -45.52
CA ASP A 427 16.90 -25.09 -46.84
C ASP A 427 17.61 -23.71 -46.89
N GLY A 428 18.20 -23.26 -45.77
CA GLY A 428 18.76 -21.92 -45.62
C GLY A 428 17.72 -20.81 -45.45
N SER A 429 16.42 -21.13 -45.43
CA SER A 429 15.36 -20.12 -45.31
C SER A 429 15.34 -19.49 -43.91
N LYS A 430 15.32 -18.16 -43.84
CA LYS A 430 15.10 -17.43 -42.58
C LYS A 430 13.60 -17.35 -42.28
N LYS A 431 13.19 -17.83 -41.11
CA LYS A 431 11.82 -17.69 -40.59
C LYS A 431 11.85 -17.10 -39.19
N THR A 432 11.16 -15.97 -39.00
CA THR A 432 11.01 -15.36 -37.67
C THR A 432 9.93 -16.10 -36.89
N ARG A 433 10.27 -16.57 -35.70
CA ARG A 433 9.34 -17.21 -34.76
C ARG A 433 9.19 -16.36 -33.51
N LEU A 434 7.95 -16.15 -33.07
CA LEU A 434 7.67 -15.60 -31.74
C LEU A 434 8.04 -16.64 -30.67
N MET A 435 8.89 -16.25 -29.74
CA MET A 435 9.25 -17.03 -28.56
C MET A 435 8.60 -16.41 -27.34
N GLN A 436 7.89 -17.23 -26.56
CA GLN A 436 7.27 -16.82 -25.29
C GLN A 436 7.98 -17.56 -24.15
N ARG A 437 8.26 -16.86 -23.04
CA ARG A 437 8.88 -17.46 -21.85
C ARG A 437 8.25 -16.92 -20.58
N VAL A 438 7.58 -17.79 -19.83
CA VAL A 438 6.98 -17.45 -18.53
C VAL A 438 8.08 -16.97 -17.58
N LEU A 439 7.94 -15.72 -17.12
CA LEU A 439 8.82 -15.09 -16.16
C LEU A 439 8.29 -15.34 -14.74
N PHE A 440 7.01 -15.08 -14.48
CA PHE A 440 6.33 -15.38 -13.21
C PHE A 440 5.08 -16.21 -13.45
N THR A 441 4.91 -17.30 -12.69
CA THR A 441 3.66 -18.09 -12.69
C THR A 441 2.62 -17.46 -11.76
N ARG A 442 1.39 -17.99 -11.80
CA ARG A 442 0.44 -17.84 -10.68
C ARG A 442 1.11 -18.38 -9.40
N ASN A 443 0.82 -17.76 -8.27
CA ASN A 443 1.36 -18.05 -6.93
C ASN A 443 2.89 -18.00 -6.81
N ASN A 444 3.63 -17.40 -7.76
CA ASN A 444 5.06 -17.14 -7.51
C ASN A 444 5.21 -16.10 -6.39
N LEU A 445 5.97 -16.47 -5.36
CA LEU A 445 6.16 -15.63 -4.18
C LEU A 445 7.03 -14.40 -4.49
N TYR A 446 6.65 -13.24 -3.94
CA TYR A 446 7.39 -11.99 -4.02
C TYR A 446 7.66 -11.37 -2.62
N PRO A 447 8.65 -10.47 -2.46
CA PRO A 447 9.62 -10.01 -3.47
C PRO A 447 10.57 -11.12 -3.93
N THR A 448 10.96 -11.10 -5.21
CA THR A 448 11.92 -12.05 -5.79
C THR A 448 12.55 -11.53 -7.09
N LYS A 449 13.72 -12.07 -7.46
CA LYS A 449 14.46 -11.74 -8.69
C LYS A 449 14.51 -12.93 -9.65
N LYS A 450 14.50 -12.65 -10.97
CA LYS A 450 14.70 -13.64 -12.04
C LYS A 450 15.51 -13.04 -13.18
N VAL A 451 16.24 -13.89 -13.90
CA VAL A 451 17.13 -13.49 -15.01
C VAL A 451 16.75 -14.26 -16.26
N LEU A 452 16.61 -13.57 -17.39
CA LEU A 452 16.27 -14.17 -18.68
C LEU A 452 17.43 -14.02 -19.65
N THR A 453 17.94 -15.15 -20.18
CA THR A 453 19.06 -15.16 -21.14
C THR A 453 18.57 -15.34 -22.58
N PHE A 454 18.87 -14.34 -23.42
CA PHE A 454 18.70 -14.33 -24.88
C PHE A 454 20.00 -14.82 -25.54
N SER A 455 20.19 -16.14 -25.61
CA SER A 455 21.45 -16.76 -26.04
C SER A 455 21.69 -16.84 -27.56
N ARG A 456 20.83 -16.22 -28.38
CA ARG A 456 20.96 -16.16 -29.85
C ARG A 456 20.65 -14.78 -30.44
N HIS A 457 20.76 -13.73 -29.62
CA HIS A 457 20.67 -12.34 -30.05
C HIS A 457 22.06 -11.73 -29.93
N SER A 458 22.57 -11.22 -31.06
CA SER A 458 23.90 -10.59 -31.20
C SER A 458 23.80 -9.09 -31.46
N ASP A 459 22.60 -8.59 -31.77
CA ASP A 459 22.37 -7.24 -32.28
C ASP A 459 21.18 -6.60 -31.57
N ASN A 460 20.97 -5.31 -31.82
CA ASN A 460 19.90 -4.53 -31.22
C ASN A 460 18.53 -5.14 -31.56
N PHE A 461 17.67 -5.34 -30.56
CA PHE A 461 16.41 -6.07 -30.68
C PHE A 461 15.36 -5.55 -29.70
N GLU A 462 14.11 -6.02 -29.82
CA GLU A 462 13.04 -5.70 -28.87
C GLU A 462 12.32 -6.94 -28.34
N PHE A 463 11.79 -6.81 -27.12
CA PHE A 463 10.93 -7.79 -26.48
C PHE A 463 9.80 -7.11 -25.71
N PHE A 464 8.74 -7.86 -25.46
CA PHE A 464 7.55 -7.42 -24.75
C PHE A 464 7.40 -8.19 -23.44
N ILE A 465 6.87 -7.52 -22.43
CA ILE A 465 6.47 -8.11 -21.15
C ILE A 465 4.94 -8.15 -21.17
N ASN A 466 4.39 -9.36 -21.23
CA ASN A 466 2.95 -9.60 -21.35
C ASN A 466 2.45 -10.32 -20.11
N TYR A 467 1.15 -10.21 -19.81
CA TYR A 467 0.51 -11.24 -19.00
C TYR A 467 0.52 -12.56 -19.77
N GLY A 468 0.73 -13.67 -19.06
CA GLY A 468 0.81 -15.01 -19.63
C GLY A 468 -0.56 -15.66 -19.78
N ASP A 469 -0.63 -16.97 -19.56
CA ASP A 469 -1.90 -17.70 -19.49
C ASP A 469 -2.81 -17.13 -18.39
N LEU A 470 -3.88 -16.45 -18.82
CA LEU A 470 -4.93 -15.94 -17.95
C LEU A 470 -6.21 -16.79 -18.08
N GLN A 471 -6.45 -17.34 -19.28
CA GLN A 471 -7.66 -18.08 -19.64
C GLN A 471 -7.84 -19.36 -18.82
N SER A 472 -6.74 -19.99 -18.37
CA SER A 472 -6.80 -21.13 -17.45
C SER A 472 -7.24 -20.78 -16.01
N PHE A 473 -7.35 -19.50 -15.65
CA PHE A 473 -7.57 -19.10 -14.24
C PHE A 473 -8.54 -17.92 -13.99
N PHE A 474 -9.05 -17.27 -15.03
CA PHE A 474 -9.86 -16.04 -14.92
C PHE A 474 -10.97 -16.01 -15.97
N SER A 475 -12.10 -15.36 -15.65
CA SER A 475 -13.19 -15.18 -16.62
C SER A 475 -12.84 -14.16 -17.71
N GLU A 476 -13.56 -14.17 -18.84
CA GLU A 476 -13.41 -13.13 -19.86
C GLU A 476 -13.68 -11.72 -19.30
N GLU A 477 -14.60 -11.58 -18.33
CA GLU A 477 -14.86 -10.30 -17.66
C GLU A 477 -13.67 -9.87 -16.79
N ASP A 478 -13.03 -10.78 -16.06
CA ASP A 478 -11.84 -10.49 -15.25
C ASP A 478 -10.66 -10.06 -16.14
N ILE A 479 -10.45 -10.77 -17.25
CA ILE A 479 -9.40 -10.47 -18.24
C ILE A 479 -9.67 -9.10 -18.88
N ALA A 480 -10.90 -8.81 -19.29
CA ALA A 480 -11.29 -7.50 -19.81
C ALA A 480 -11.17 -6.36 -18.76
N ASN A 481 -11.23 -6.68 -17.46
CA ASN A 481 -10.98 -5.73 -16.37
C ASN A 481 -9.49 -5.48 -16.07
N ILE A 482 -8.56 -6.32 -16.56
CA ILE A 482 -7.12 -6.02 -16.52
C ILE A 482 -6.79 -4.90 -17.51
N GLY A 483 -7.43 -4.88 -18.68
CA GLY A 483 -7.21 -3.89 -19.74
C GLY A 483 -6.22 -4.37 -20.78
N SER A 484 -5.09 -3.68 -20.95
CA SER A 484 -4.03 -4.16 -21.85
C SER A 484 -3.39 -5.44 -21.30
N LEU A 485 -3.20 -6.43 -22.16
CA LEU A 485 -2.44 -7.63 -21.82
C LEU A 485 -0.93 -7.47 -22.03
N ASN A 486 -0.50 -6.37 -22.67
CA ASN A 486 0.90 -6.00 -22.86
C ASN A 486 1.28 -4.90 -21.85
N ILE A 487 2.19 -5.23 -20.96
CA ILE A 487 2.59 -4.41 -19.80
C ILE A 487 3.66 -3.41 -20.23
N THR A 488 4.68 -3.87 -20.97
CA THR A 488 5.86 -3.08 -21.30
C THR A 488 6.53 -3.57 -22.59
N LYS A 489 6.92 -2.66 -23.47
CA LYS A 489 7.91 -2.89 -24.54
C LYS A 489 9.29 -2.47 -24.08
N ILE A 490 10.30 -3.29 -24.37
CA ILE A 490 11.73 -3.00 -24.15
C ILE A 490 12.46 -3.01 -25.49
N GLN A 491 13.23 -1.95 -25.78
CA GLN A 491 14.16 -1.91 -26.91
C GLN A 491 15.60 -1.93 -26.41
N VAL A 492 16.35 -2.98 -26.77
CA VAL A 492 17.74 -3.19 -26.38
C VAL A 492 18.67 -2.63 -27.48
N LYS A 493 19.56 -1.72 -27.10
CA LYS A 493 20.49 -0.99 -27.98
C LYS A 493 21.92 -1.01 -27.42
N GLY A 494 22.92 -0.82 -28.27
CA GLY A 494 24.34 -0.88 -27.88
C GLY A 494 24.94 -2.29 -27.88
N VAL A 495 24.21 -3.29 -28.40
CA VAL A 495 24.61 -4.70 -28.35
C VAL A 495 25.79 -4.97 -29.28
N THR A 496 25.71 -4.47 -30.51
CA THR A 496 26.74 -4.68 -31.54
C THR A 496 28.06 -3.98 -31.15
N GLU A 497 27.95 -2.84 -30.46
CA GLU A 497 29.05 -2.07 -29.88
C GLU A 497 29.70 -2.81 -28.70
N ALA A 498 28.91 -3.34 -27.76
CA ALA A 498 29.42 -4.16 -26.66
C ALA A 498 30.12 -5.44 -27.15
N MET A 499 29.58 -6.11 -28.18
CA MET A 499 30.28 -7.22 -28.84
C MET A 499 31.60 -6.77 -29.50
N ALA A 500 31.64 -5.58 -30.10
CA ALA A 500 32.85 -5.08 -30.76
C ALA A 500 34.03 -4.88 -29.79
N GLY A 501 33.76 -4.47 -28.54
CA GLY A 501 34.75 -4.37 -27.46
C GLY A 501 35.31 -5.72 -26.97
N HIS A 502 34.70 -6.84 -27.37
CA HIS A 502 35.01 -8.18 -26.83
C HIS A 502 35.34 -9.24 -27.91
N LYS A 503 35.76 -8.82 -29.11
CA LYS A 503 36.22 -9.68 -30.24
C LYS A 503 37.58 -10.41 -30.01
N ASP A 504 37.88 -10.80 -28.77
CA ASP A 504 39.08 -11.54 -28.38
C ASP A 504 38.78 -13.04 -28.41
N GLU A 505 39.64 -13.83 -29.05
CA GLU A 505 39.45 -15.29 -29.20
C GLU A 505 39.37 -16.04 -27.85
N ASN A 506 39.88 -15.44 -26.77
CA ASN A 506 39.78 -15.99 -25.41
C ASN A 506 38.44 -15.70 -24.71
N LYS A 507 37.51 -14.96 -25.36
CA LYS A 507 36.21 -14.53 -24.80
C LYS A 507 35.04 -15.15 -25.55
N GLU A 508 34.34 -16.11 -24.93
CA GLU A 508 33.16 -16.75 -25.52
C GLU A 508 31.88 -15.97 -25.16
N TYR A 509 31.08 -15.56 -26.16
CA TYR A 509 29.81 -14.88 -25.94
C TYR A 509 28.70 -15.83 -25.45
N LYS A 510 28.00 -15.44 -24.37
CA LYS A 510 26.97 -16.25 -23.70
C LYS A 510 25.55 -15.66 -23.81
N GLY A 511 25.36 -14.62 -24.61
CA GLY A 511 24.08 -13.96 -24.83
C GLY A 511 23.84 -12.73 -23.95
N ILE A 512 22.67 -12.11 -24.16
CA ILE A 512 22.18 -10.98 -23.35
C ILE A 512 21.38 -11.52 -22.16
N ARG A 513 21.57 -10.95 -20.97
CA ARG A 513 20.78 -11.22 -19.77
C ARG A 513 19.96 -9.98 -19.41
N ALA A 514 18.64 -10.12 -19.33
CA ALA A 514 17.76 -9.13 -18.72
C ALA A 514 17.42 -9.57 -17.29
N HIS A 515 17.56 -8.66 -16.34
CA HIS A 515 17.33 -8.89 -14.91
C HIS A 515 16.01 -8.26 -14.50
N PHE A 516 15.16 -9.05 -13.84
CA PHE A 516 13.82 -8.67 -13.43
C PHE A 516 13.63 -8.87 -11.93
N ARG A 517 12.92 -7.93 -11.30
CA ARG A 517 12.53 -7.98 -9.89
C ARG A 517 11.03 -7.75 -9.77
N MET A 518 10.32 -8.71 -9.18
CA MET A 518 9.04 -8.43 -8.55
C MET A 518 9.36 -7.86 -7.16
N ASP A 519 8.98 -6.62 -6.91
CA ASP A 519 9.29 -5.92 -5.66
C ASP A 519 8.30 -6.25 -4.53
N GLU A 520 8.46 -5.59 -3.38
CA GLU A 520 7.63 -5.80 -2.20
C GLU A 520 6.17 -5.38 -2.44
N SER A 521 5.91 -4.48 -3.40
CA SER A 521 4.58 -4.00 -3.77
C SER A 521 3.87 -4.91 -4.79
N GLY A 522 4.55 -5.96 -5.27
CA GLY A 522 4.08 -6.77 -6.38
C GLY A 522 4.17 -6.03 -7.72
N ILE A 523 5.05 -5.04 -7.85
CA ILE A 523 5.31 -4.34 -9.12
C ILE A 523 6.53 -4.97 -9.80
N LEU A 524 6.39 -5.23 -11.10
CA LEU A 524 7.47 -5.75 -11.93
C LEU A 524 8.38 -4.61 -12.40
N ASN A 525 9.65 -4.73 -12.03
CA ASN A 525 10.74 -3.86 -12.45
C ASN A 525 11.73 -4.66 -13.30
N MET A 526 12.24 -4.07 -14.38
CA MET A 526 13.46 -4.53 -15.06
C MET A 526 14.61 -3.72 -14.48
N GLU A 527 15.61 -4.38 -13.89
CA GLU A 527 16.70 -3.72 -13.16
C GLU A 527 17.84 -3.28 -14.08
N ASN A 528 18.29 -4.17 -14.97
CA ASN A 528 19.27 -3.88 -16.01
C ASN A 528 19.24 -4.94 -17.13
N VAL A 529 19.91 -4.62 -18.24
CA VAL A 529 20.22 -5.55 -19.32
C VAL A 529 21.73 -5.51 -19.57
N GLU A 530 22.36 -6.67 -19.73
CA GLU A 530 23.81 -6.83 -19.91
C GLU A 530 24.11 -7.86 -21.00
N THR A 531 25.13 -7.63 -21.82
CA THR A 531 25.77 -8.70 -22.61
C THR A 531 26.73 -9.46 -21.71
N VAL A 532 26.88 -10.77 -21.94
CA VAL A 532 27.72 -11.63 -21.10
C VAL A 532 28.72 -12.41 -21.94
N PHE A 533 29.97 -12.42 -21.49
CA PHE A 533 31.08 -13.16 -22.08
C PHE A 533 31.76 -13.99 -20.99
N GLU A 534 32.37 -15.11 -21.36
CA GLU A 534 33.24 -15.89 -20.49
C GLU A 534 34.66 -15.84 -21.04
N ALA A 535 35.55 -15.15 -20.32
CA ALA A 535 36.97 -15.08 -20.63
C ALA A 535 37.70 -16.26 -19.97
N LYS A 536 38.52 -16.98 -20.73
CA LYS A 536 39.53 -17.87 -20.16
C LYS A 536 40.72 -17.02 -19.73
N ILE A 537 41.13 -17.16 -18.48
CA ILE A 537 42.31 -16.46 -17.93
C ILE A 537 43.24 -17.53 -17.36
N GLU A 538 44.47 -17.54 -17.83
CA GLU A 538 45.55 -18.30 -17.22
C GLU A 538 46.13 -17.48 -16.06
N GLU A 539 45.90 -17.96 -14.83
CA GLU A 539 46.58 -17.42 -13.66
C GLU A 539 47.79 -18.32 -13.34
N PRO A 540 48.99 -17.75 -13.11
CA PRO A 540 50.13 -18.51 -12.63
C PRO A 540 49.85 -18.99 -11.21
N ILE A 541 50.08 -20.27 -10.93
CA ILE A 541 49.95 -20.80 -9.58
C ILE A 541 51.10 -20.24 -8.73
N GLU A 542 50.79 -19.34 -7.79
CA GLU A 542 51.75 -18.96 -6.76
C GLU A 542 52.13 -20.19 -5.93
N ALA A 543 53.43 -20.45 -5.83
CA ALA A 543 53.93 -21.57 -5.04
C ALA A 543 53.82 -21.22 -3.54
N GLU A 544 52.72 -21.62 -2.91
CA GLU A 544 52.59 -21.56 -1.46
C GLU A 544 53.81 -22.23 -0.80
N LYS A 545 54.49 -21.50 0.08
CA LYS A 545 55.47 -22.08 1.00
C LYS A 545 54.68 -22.87 2.05
N GLY A 546 54.32 -24.09 1.69
CA GLY A 546 53.30 -24.86 2.38
C GLY A 546 53.65 -25.21 3.83
N ASN A 547 52.59 -25.35 4.63
CA ASN A 547 52.60 -26.15 5.85
C ASN A 547 51.69 -27.37 5.63
N VAL A 548 52.18 -28.57 5.94
CA VAL A 548 51.53 -29.83 5.54
C VAL A 548 50.56 -30.33 6.61
N VAL A 549 49.27 -30.05 6.40
CA VAL A 549 48.11 -30.86 6.83
C VAL A 549 47.02 -30.62 5.77
N GLY A 550 46.29 -31.57 5.22
CA GLY A 550 46.19 -33.00 5.50
C GLY A 550 44.77 -33.46 5.15
N ASP A 551 44.58 -33.84 3.88
CA ASP A 551 43.41 -34.50 3.26
C ASP A 551 41.99 -34.01 3.64
N ALA A 552 41.38 -33.19 2.77
CA ALA A 552 39.98 -32.73 2.93
C ALA A 552 39.19 -32.47 1.63
N PHE A 553 39.79 -32.61 0.43
CA PHE A 553 39.21 -32.04 -0.81
C PHE A 553 38.71 -33.02 -1.87
N ALA A 554 38.56 -34.31 -1.54
CA ALA A 554 38.05 -35.33 -2.46
C ALA A 554 36.50 -35.42 -2.58
N LYS A 555 35.73 -34.40 -2.13
CA LYS A 555 34.26 -34.51 -1.94
C LYS A 555 33.36 -33.40 -2.49
N PHE A 556 33.85 -32.49 -3.34
CA PHE A 556 33.02 -31.43 -3.95
C PHE A 556 32.83 -31.51 -5.49
N GLY A 557 33.42 -32.52 -6.15
CA GLY A 557 33.48 -32.61 -7.61
C GLY A 557 32.42 -33.46 -8.31
N ASN A 558 31.20 -33.64 -7.78
CA ASN A 558 30.24 -34.58 -8.40
C ASN A 558 28.73 -34.25 -8.25
N THR A 559 28.35 -32.96 -8.30
CA THR A 559 26.94 -32.52 -8.12
C THR A 559 26.37 -31.65 -9.26
N ILE A 560 27.06 -31.55 -10.41
CA ILE A 560 26.59 -30.79 -11.59
C ILE A 560 26.63 -31.66 -12.87
N SER A 561 25.99 -32.83 -12.82
CA SER A 561 25.71 -33.69 -14.00
C SER A 561 24.50 -34.63 -13.83
N LYS A 562 23.54 -34.28 -12.97
CA LYS A 562 22.28 -35.05 -12.77
C LYS A 562 21.01 -34.17 -12.79
N LEU A 563 21.01 -33.07 -13.54
CA LEU A 563 19.83 -32.20 -13.72
C LEU A 563 19.19 -32.29 -15.12
N PHE A 564 19.70 -33.14 -16.01
CA PHE A 564 19.14 -33.41 -17.34
C PHE A 564 19.31 -34.89 -17.69
N GLY A 565 18.24 -35.51 -18.20
CA GLY A 565 18.17 -36.93 -18.55
C GLY A 565 17.44 -37.77 -17.49
N GLY A 566 16.47 -38.58 -17.92
CA GLY A 566 15.70 -39.47 -17.06
C GLY A 566 15.01 -40.59 -17.84
N GLY A 567 14.50 -41.58 -17.12
CA GLY A 567 13.76 -42.73 -17.65
C GLY A 567 14.31 -44.06 -17.15
N GLY A 568 13.43 -44.99 -16.76
CA GLY A 568 13.78 -46.39 -16.47
C GLY A 568 13.50 -46.87 -15.04
N SER A 569 12.69 -47.90 -14.97
CA SER A 569 12.41 -48.86 -13.89
C SER A 569 13.69 -49.63 -13.42
N GLU A 570 13.70 -50.46 -12.37
CA GLU A 570 12.62 -51.12 -11.61
C GLU A 570 13.02 -51.47 -10.15
N GLU A 571 12.30 -52.39 -9.49
CA GLU A 571 12.32 -52.70 -8.04
C GLU A 571 13.56 -53.46 -7.50
N ALA A 572 13.88 -53.29 -6.20
CA ALA A 572 13.94 -54.38 -5.19
C ALA A 572 14.57 -53.97 -3.82
N VAL A 573 14.19 -54.68 -2.75
CA VAL A 573 14.72 -54.68 -1.35
C VAL A 573 14.85 -56.19 -0.94
N PRO A 574 15.45 -56.69 0.18
CA PRO A 574 15.55 -56.11 1.55
C PRO A 574 16.84 -56.49 2.37
N THR A 575 16.75 -56.46 3.73
CA THR A 575 17.61 -57.08 4.79
C THR A 575 18.94 -56.40 5.23
N THR A 576 19.43 -56.47 6.49
CA THR A 576 18.86 -56.40 7.89
C THR A 576 20.01 -56.29 8.93
N GLY A 577 19.73 -55.85 10.18
CA GLY A 577 20.64 -55.86 11.37
C GLY A 577 21.10 -54.45 11.80
N GLU A 578 21.06 -53.98 13.06
CA GLU A 578 21.39 -54.54 14.41
C GLU A 578 22.91 -54.65 14.68
N GLU A 579 23.48 -54.29 15.85
CA GLU A 579 22.91 -53.85 17.16
C GLU A 579 23.97 -53.09 18.02
N LYS A 580 23.54 -52.22 18.98
CA LYS A 580 24.28 -51.73 20.20
C LYS A 580 25.66 -51.02 19.98
N SER A 581 26.27 -50.26 20.88
CA SER A 581 25.90 -49.46 22.09
C SER A 581 27.05 -48.40 22.28
N GLU A 582 27.30 -47.62 23.35
CA GLU A 582 26.79 -47.50 24.74
C GLU A 582 27.10 -46.09 25.31
N GLU A 583 26.79 -45.84 26.59
CA GLU A 583 27.19 -44.67 27.43
C GLU A 583 28.04 -45.18 28.64
N PRO A 584 28.49 -44.41 29.68
CA PRO A 584 28.28 -42.98 30.01
C PRO A 584 29.57 -42.21 30.44
N SER A 585 29.48 -40.91 30.80
CA SER A 585 29.92 -40.40 32.13
C SER A 585 29.77 -38.88 32.39
N LYS A 586 28.80 -38.55 33.25
CA LYS A 586 28.76 -37.53 34.33
C LYS A 586 29.66 -36.26 34.35
N GLU A 587 28.95 -35.13 34.50
CA GLU A 587 29.04 -34.13 35.59
C GLU A 587 30.42 -33.62 36.11
N SER A 588 30.63 -32.31 35.98
CA SER A 588 30.94 -31.47 37.15
C SER A 588 30.39 -30.04 36.97
N VAL A 589 30.16 -29.34 38.08
CA VAL A 589 29.64 -27.96 38.17
C VAL A 589 30.69 -27.13 38.89
N ASP A 590 30.88 -25.86 38.50
CA ASP A 590 31.18 -24.83 39.50
C ASP A 590 30.68 -23.43 39.11
N GLN A 591 30.54 -22.57 40.11
CA GLN A 591 30.16 -21.16 39.99
C GLN A 591 31.32 -20.26 40.47
N SER A 592 31.41 -19.05 39.95
CA SER A 592 31.95 -17.92 40.73
C SER A 592 31.53 -16.58 40.14
N THR A 593 31.36 -15.59 41.02
CA THR A 593 31.02 -14.21 40.69
C THR A 593 32.14 -13.27 41.13
N ASN A 594 32.25 -12.14 40.41
CA ASN A 594 32.59 -10.76 40.84
C ASN A 594 33.39 -10.09 39.70
N GLU A 595 33.07 -8.92 39.14
CA GLU A 595 32.64 -7.60 39.67
C GLU A 595 33.83 -6.61 39.82
N SER A 596 33.64 -5.37 39.33
CA SER A 596 34.48 -4.16 39.55
C SER A 596 35.88 -4.09 38.88
N THR A 597 36.46 -2.93 38.48
CA THR A 597 35.98 -1.54 38.20
C THR A 597 37.09 -0.73 37.49
N ASN A 598 36.72 0.23 36.61
CA ASN A 598 37.50 1.41 36.15
C ASN A 598 38.86 1.16 35.43
N GLY A 599 39.42 2.03 34.58
CA GLY A 599 39.06 3.31 33.93
C GLY A 599 40.26 3.69 33.01
N VAL A 600 40.37 4.71 32.15
CA VAL A 600 39.65 5.93 31.72
C VAL A 600 40.61 6.61 30.71
N ASN A 601 40.12 7.38 29.70
CA ASN A 601 40.90 8.12 28.65
C ASN A 601 41.70 7.24 27.65
N GLY A 602 42.01 7.65 26.41
CA GLY A 602 41.95 8.95 25.72
C GLY A 602 43.37 9.48 25.39
N THR A 603 43.72 10.07 24.23
CA THR A 603 42.96 10.54 23.05
C THR A 603 43.88 10.70 21.80
N ASP A 604 43.27 10.73 20.61
CA ASP A 604 43.61 11.51 19.40
C ASP A 604 44.98 11.49 18.65
N SER A 605 44.87 11.06 17.38
CA SER A 605 45.26 11.81 16.16
C SER A 605 46.69 11.79 15.56
N SER A 606 46.77 11.17 14.37
CA SER A 606 47.41 11.61 13.11
C SER A 606 48.65 12.53 13.06
N SER A 607 49.61 12.15 12.20
CA SER A 607 50.17 13.04 11.16
C SER A 607 50.83 12.26 10.00
N LYS A 608 51.15 12.94 8.89
CA LYS A 608 51.78 12.38 7.66
C LYS A 608 53.17 13.01 7.45
N ALA A 609 54.11 12.30 6.81
CA ALA A 609 55.09 12.89 5.88
C ALA A 609 55.82 11.82 5.02
N SER A 610 56.28 12.25 3.84
CA SER A 610 57.28 11.60 2.95
C SER A 610 58.52 12.55 2.88
N PRO A 611 59.44 12.59 1.89
CA PRO A 611 59.76 11.68 0.75
C PRO A 611 61.28 11.44 0.45
N ASN A 612 61.59 10.49 -0.47
CA ASN A 612 62.81 10.40 -1.33
C ASN A 612 64.20 10.31 -0.61
N VAL A 613 65.38 10.05 -1.23
CA VAL A 613 65.84 9.66 -2.58
C VAL A 613 66.85 8.45 -2.42
N THR A 614 67.79 7.98 -3.27
CA THR A 614 68.50 8.45 -4.51
C THR A 614 69.03 7.23 -5.33
N GLU A 615 69.77 7.50 -6.41
CA GLU A 615 70.63 6.60 -7.22
C GLU A 615 71.91 6.13 -6.45
N LYS A 616 72.87 5.31 -6.95
CA LYS A 616 73.23 4.88 -8.33
C LYS A 616 74.01 3.52 -8.36
N GLN A 617 74.35 3.06 -9.57
CA GLN A 617 75.09 1.81 -9.88
C GLN A 617 76.61 1.95 -9.72
N ASP A 618 77.33 0.82 -9.66
CA ASP A 618 78.51 0.61 -10.52
C ASP A 618 78.81 -0.89 -10.82
N GLN A 619 79.73 -1.17 -11.74
CA GLN A 619 80.04 -2.49 -12.32
C GLN A 619 81.29 -3.16 -11.65
N ALA A 620 81.71 -4.40 -11.89
CA ALA A 620 81.40 -5.40 -12.93
C ALA A 620 81.42 -6.84 -12.29
N ALA A 621 81.68 -8.00 -12.90
CA ALA A 621 82.25 -8.40 -14.20
C ALA A 621 81.62 -9.73 -14.73
N ALA A 622 82.41 -10.70 -15.21
CA ALA A 622 81.93 -11.89 -15.93
C ALA A 622 82.67 -13.20 -15.57
N GLN A 623 81.97 -14.34 -15.66
CA GLN A 623 82.35 -15.47 -16.54
C GLN A 623 81.22 -16.52 -16.70
N ASN A 624 81.36 -17.40 -17.69
CA ASN A 624 80.32 -18.33 -18.17
C ASN A 624 80.12 -19.57 -17.28
N VAL A 625 78.94 -20.20 -17.35
CA VAL A 625 78.75 -21.62 -17.75
C VAL A 625 77.27 -21.85 -18.13
N SER A 626 77.01 -22.85 -18.98
CA SER A 626 75.72 -23.23 -19.56
C SER A 626 74.71 -23.86 -18.59
N ALA A 627 73.40 -23.67 -18.84
CA ALA A 627 72.46 -24.75 -19.23
C ALA A 627 71.02 -24.22 -19.37
N GLU A 628 70.28 -24.70 -20.37
CA GLU A 628 68.82 -24.48 -20.46
C GLU A 628 68.08 -25.52 -19.60
N SER A 629 67.16 -25.08 -18.75
CA SER A 629 66.02 -25.89 -18.31
C SER A 629 64.85 -24.99 -17.88
N SER A 630 63.91 -24.76 -18.79
CA SER A 630 62.65 -24.10 -18.48
C SER A 630 61.73 -25.06 -17.72
N THR A 631 61.65 -24.91 -16.40
CA THR A 631 60.62 -25.58 -15.60
C THR A 631 59.23 -25.06 -16.04
N PRO A 632 58.30 -25.94 -16.42
CA PRO A 632 56.97 -25.50 -16.85
C PRO A 632 56.19 -24.97 -15.64
N VAL A 633 55.91 -23.67 -15.66
CA VAL A 633 54.93 -23.06 -14.74
C VAL A 633 53.58 -23.70 -15.03
N LYS A 634 52.97 -24.34 -14.03
CA LYS A 634 51.58 -24.77 -14.13
C LYS A 634 50.70 -23.52 -14.02
N THR A 635 50.03 -23.16 -15.11
CA THR A 635 48.91 -22.21 -15.10
C THR A 635 47.61 -22.94 -14.81
N GLU A 636 46.71 -22.29 -14.09
CA GLU A 636 45.32 -22.76 -13.94
C GLU A 636 44.41 -21.90 -14.81
N VAL A 637 43.61 -22.54 -15.68
CA VAL A 637 42.66 -21.85 -16.57
C VAL A 637 41.37 -21.59 -15.81
N LYS A 638 41.19 -20.36 -15.31
CA LYS A 638 39.95 -19.93 -14.65
C LYS A 638 39.03 -19.24 -15.65
N ILE A 639 37.73 -19.55 -15.56
CA ILE A 639 36.69 -18.91 -16.38
C ILE A 639 36.16 -17.70 -15.62
N LYS A 640 36.35 -16.50 -16.18
CA LYS A 640 35.87 -15.23 -15.61
C LYS A 640 34.70 -14.70 -16.45
N THR A 641 33.52 -14.60 -15.84
CA THR A 641 32.38 -13.95 -16.48
C THR A 641 32.60 -12.43 -16.55
N ILE A 642 32.56 -11.89 -17.76
CA ILE A 642 32.52 -10.45 -18.06
C ILE A 642 31.05 -10.08 -18.36
N LYS A 643 30.63 -8.92 -17.88
CA LYS A 643 29.28 -8.37 -18.04
C LYS A 643 29.41 -6.94 -18.54
N GLU A 644 28.94 -6.66 -19.75
CA GLU A 644 28.96 -5.31 -20.32
C GLU A 644 27.51 -4.79 -20.44
N PRO A 645 27.13 -3.74 -19.69
CA PRO A 645 25.78 -3.19 -19.72
C PRO A 645 25.36 -2.71 -21.11
N VAL A 646 24.10 -2.90 -21.47
CA VAL A 646 23.53 -2.39 -22.72
C VAL A 646 22.31 -1.50 -22.45
N ILE A 647 22.04 -0.58 -23.36
CA ILE A 647 20.92 0.37 -23.23
C ILE A 647 19.61 -0.41 -23.40
N ALA A 648 18.66 -0.18 -22.49
CA ALA A 648 17.34 -0.81 -22.54
C ALA A 648 16.26 0.25 -22.34
N GLU A 649 15.75 0.78 -23.46
CA GLU A 649 14.68 1.77 -23.46
C GLU A 649 13.34 1.11 -23.15
N LYS A 650 12.57 1.70 -22.24
CA LYS A 650 11.32 1.16 -21.70
C LYS A 650 10.13 1.99 -22.19
N THR A 651 9.07 1.32 -22.63
CA THR A 651 7.75 1.93 -22.86
C THR A 651 6.68 1.11 -22.13
N ASP A 652 6.01 1.69 -21.13
CA ASP A 652 4.83 1.08 -20.51
C ASP A 652 3.63 1.16 -21.47
N LEU A 653 2.88 0.05 -21.58
CA LEU A 653 1.82 -0.14 -22.57
C LEU A 653 0.46 -0.50 -21.95
N ASP A 654 0.40 -0.81 -20.65
CA ASP A 654 -0.85 -1.04 -19.92
C ASP A 654 -1.41 0.23 -19.26
N LEU A 655 -0.51 1.11 -18.85
CA LEU A 655 -0.78 2.44 -18.32
C LEU A 655 0.23 3.41 -18.94
N PRO A 656 -0.19 4.28 -19.89
CA PRO A 656 0.71 5.28 -20.47
C PRO A 656 1.48 6.06 -19.40
N PRO A 657 2.77 6.38 -19.62
CA PRO A 657 3.49 7.27 -18.73
C PRO A 657 2.77 8.63 -18.67
N LEU A 658 2.72 9.22 -17.48
CA LEU A 658 2.64 10.67 -17.38
C LEU A 658 4.08 11.17 -17.52
N ASP A 659 4.32 12.24 -18.28
CA ASP A 659 5.62 12.89 -18.26
C ASP A 659 5.78 13.79 -17.02
N ASP A 660 7.01 14.26 -16.78
CA ASP A 660 7.32 15.09 -15.62
C ASP A 660 6.51 16.41 -15.62
N SER A 661 6.15 16.97 -16.77
CA SER A 661 5.35 18.19 -16.84
C SER A 661 3.89 17.93 -16.42
N GLU A 662 3.32 16.78 -16.78
CA GLU A 662 1.97 16.39 -16.39
C GLU A 662 1.85 16.05 -14.89
N ILE A 663 2.84 15.35 -14.35
CA ILE A 663 2.93 15.07 -12.91
C ILE A 663 3.08 16.39 -12.14
N ASN A 664 3.97 17.28 -12.57
CA ASN A 664 4.15 18.58 -11.92
C ASN A 664 2.93 19.50 -12.07
N TRP A 665 2.17 19.42 -13.18
CA TRP A 665 0.90 20.13 -13.33
C TRP A 665 -0.15 19.62 -12.34
N SER A 666 -0.29 18.30 -12.21
CA SER A 666 -1.23 17.67 -11.26
C SER A 666 -0.85 17.99 -9.80
N ILE A 667 0.46 17.97 -9.47
CA ILE A 667 0.99 18.40 -8.17
C ILE A 667 0.67 19.88 -7.91
N LYS A 668 0.96 20.77 -8.87
CA LYS A 668 0.66 22.20 -8.71
C LYS A 668 -0.84 22.44 -8.53
N LYS A 669 -1.68 21.83 -9.35
CA LYS A 669 -3.16 21.91 -9.23
C LYS A 669 -3.66 21.41 -7.88
N LEU A 670 -3.02 20.39 -7.31
CA LEU A 670 -3.30 19.93 -5.96
C LEU A 670 -2.86 20.96 -4.90
N GLN A 671 -1.67 21.57 -5.04
CA GLN A 671 -1.16 22.64 -4.18
C GLN A 671 -2.03 23.90 -4.23
N ASP A 672 -2.45 24.35 -5.43
CA ASP A 672 -3.34 25.49 -5.65
C ASP A 672 -4.73 25.29 -4.99
N LEU A 673 -5.15 24.03 -4.76
CA LEU A 673 -6.35 23.69 -4.00
C LEU A 673 -6.07 23.56 -2.49
N ILE A 674 -4.90 23.05 -2.09
CA ILE A 674 -4.49 22.96 -0.68
C ILE A 674 -4.37 24.36 -0.07
N ALA A 675 -3.73 25.30 -0.78
CA ALA A 675 -3.58 26.68 -0.32
C ALA A 675 -4.93 27.35 -0.03
N LYS A 676 -5.97 27.09 -0.85
CA LYS A 676 -7.33 27.60 -0.63
C LYS A 676 -8.00 26.97 0.59
N ASP A 677 -7.84 25.66 0.79
CA ASP A 677 -8.34 24.97 1.97
C ASP A 677 -7.66 25.50 3.25
N GLU A 678 -6.36 25.79 3.20
CA GLU A 678 -5.58 26.37 4.30
C GLU A 678 -5.93 27.84 4.59
N GLU A 679 -6.06 28.69 3.55
CA GLU A 679 -6.51 30.09 3.66
C GLU A 679 -7.90 30.16 4.29
N LYS A 680 -8.83 29.31 3.83
CA LYS A 680 -10.17 29.19 4.42
C LYS A 680 -10.09 28.71 5.86
N HIS A 681 -9.36 27.63 6.15
CA HIS A 681 -9.24 27.11 7.52
C HIS A 681 -8.66 28.15 8.48
N LYS A 682 -7.66 28.95 8.07
CA LYS A 682 -7.17 30.09 8.85
C LYS A 682 -8.28 31.13 9.06
N ARG A 683 -8.98 31.54 8.01
CA ARG A 683 -10.06 32.54 8.08
C ARG A 683 -11.19 32.11 9.03
N ASP A 684 -11.67 30.89 8.87
CA ASP A 684 -12.78 30.33 9.67
C ASP A 684 -12.33 30.13 11.13
N GLY A 685 -11.09 29.68 11.37
CA GLY A 685 -10.49 29.61 12.70
C GLY A 685 -10.37 30.99 13.38
N MET A 686 -10.02 32.03 12.63
CA MET A 686 -10.03 33.42 13.13
C MET A 686 -11.46 33.92 13.39
N LYS A 687 -12.44 33.57 12.55
CA LYS A 687 -13.86 33.93 12.76
C LYS A 687 -14.37 33.33 14.08
N ASN A 688 -14.14 32.04 14.30
CA ASN A 688 -14.50 31.34 15.53
C ASN A 688 -13.78 31.90 16.77
N SER A 689 -12.51 32.30 16.63
CA SER A 689 -11.73 32.92 17.71
C SER A 689 -12.28 34.29 18.11
N LEU A 690 -12.69 35.09 17.12
CA LEU A 690 -13.33 36.39 17.32
C LEU A 690 -14.72 36.25 17.97
N GLU A 691 -15.55 35.34 17.48
CA GLU A 691 -16.88 35.04 18.03
C GLU A 691 -16.79 34.55 19.49
N SER A 692 -15.84 33.65 19.77
CA SER A 692 -15.55 33.15 21.12
C SER A 692 -15.12 34.28 22.05
N PHE A 693 -14.18 35.14 21.62
CA PHE A 693 -13.72 36.28 22.40
C PHE A 693 -14.85 37.27 22.71
N ILE A 694 -15.71 37.56 21.72
CA ILE A 694 -16.88 38.44 21.88
C ILE A 694 -17.83 37.87 22.94
N THR A 695 -18.19 36.59 22.80
CA THR A 695 -19.16 35.92 23.67
C THR A 695 -18.62 35.77 25.09
N GLU A 696 -17.38 35.30 25.24
CA GLU A 696 -16.74 35.12 26.53
C GLU A 696 -16.52 36.46 27.26
N THR A 697 -16.07 37.51 26.55
CA THR A 697 -15.89 38.83 27.18
C THR A 697 -17.22 39.45 27.58
N LYS A 698 -18.28 39.32 26.77
CA LYS A 698 -19.64 39.79 27.14
C LYS A 698 -20.12 39.14 28.44
N MET A 699 -19.84 37.86 28.69
CA MET A 699 -20.19 37.19 29.95
C MET A 699 -19.31 37.66 31.12
N ARG A 700 -17.98 37.64 30.95
CA ARG A 700 -17.01 37.94 32.00
C ARG A 700 -17.16 39.33 32.62
N LEU A 701 -17.57 40.34 31.84
CA LEU A 701 -17.74 41.72 32.33
C LEU A 701 -18.82 41.89 33.43
N TYR A 702 -19.64 40.87 33.68
CA TYR A 702 -20.63 40.82 34.77
C TYR A 702 -20.21 39.90 35.94
N GLU A 703 -19.04 39.27 35.88
CA GLU A 703 -18.49 38.49 37.00
C GLU A 703 -17.90 39.44 38.06
N ASN A 704 -18.10 39.14 39.35
CA ASN A 704 -17.69 39.97 40.49
C ASN A 704 -16.22 40.46 40.43
N GLU A 705 -15.33 39.65 39.86
CA GLU A 705 -13.89 39.95 39.72
C GLU A 705 -13.63 41.07 38.70
N TYR A 706 -14.39 41.10 37.61
CA TYR A 706 -14.34 42.16 36.60
C TYR A 706 -15.11 43.40 37.09
N GLU A 707 -16.27 43.19 37.74
CA GLU A 707 -17.05 44.28 38.38
C GLU A 707 -16.21 45.08 39.40
N SER A 708 -15.43 44.40 40.24
CA SER A 708 -14.66 45.02 41.33
C SER A 708 -13.32 45.64 40.89
N THR A 709 -12.90 45.46 39.63
CA THR A 709 -11.63 45.94 39.09
C THR A 709 -11.77 46.96 37.94
N SER A 710 -13.00 47.28 37.53
CA SER A 710 -13.29 48.19 36.41
C SER A 710 -14.44 49.15 36.71
N THR A 711 -14.42 50.32 36.06
CA THR A 711 -15.53 51.28 36.15
C THR A 711 -16.69 50.86 35.24
N GLN A 712 -17.89 51.39 35.50
CA GLN A 712 -19.03 51.20 34.59
C GLN A 712 -18.72 51.73 33.18
N GLU A 713 -18.06 52.90 33.07
CA GLU A 713 -17.65 53.50 31.79
C GLU A 713 -16.66 52.61 31.02
N GLU A 714 -15.69 51.99 31.70
CA GLU A 714 -14.76 51.03 31.08
C GLU A 714 -15.51 49.83 30.51
N ARG A 715 -16.48 49.28 31.27
CA ARG A 715 -17.27 48.12 30.84
C ARG A 715 -18.22 48.45 29.70
N GLU A 716 -18.93 49.58 29.76
CA GLU A 716 -19.79 50.07 28.67
C GLU A 716 -19.02 50.32 27.38
N LYS A 717 -17.81 50.91 27.49
CA LYS A 717 -16.89 51.11 26.36
C LYS A 717 -16.47 49.78 25.72
N ILE A 718 -16.14 48.76 26.53
CA ILE A 718 -15.80 47.43 26.01
C ILE A 718 -17.04 46.80 25.35
N LEU A 719 -18.18 46.72 26.05
CA LEU A 719 -19.44 46.15 25.53
C LEU A 719 -19.82 46.74 24.17
N LYS A 720 -19.79 48.06 24.02
CA LYS A 720 -20.08 48.76 22.75
C LYS A 720 -19.11 48.37 21.62
N ALA A 721 -17.84 48.11 21.93
CA ALA A 721 -16.88 47.62 20.94
C ALA A 721 -17.16 46.16 20.54
N LEU A 722 -17.53 45.31 21.51
CA LEU A 722 -17.94 43.92 21.26
C LEU A 722 -19.23 43.85 20.42
N GLU A 723 -20.19 44.74 20.66
CA GLU A 723 -21.44 44.86 19.88
C GLU A 723 -21.17 45.29 18.45
N ALA A 724 -20.47 46.40 18.22
CA ALA A 724 -20.13 46.87 16.88
C ALA A 724 -19.28 45.87 16.08
N THR A 725 -18.50 45.02 16.76
CA THR A 725 -17.74 43.94 16.11
C THR A 725 -18.59 42.69 15.87
N SER A 726 -19.62 42.43 16.67
CA SER A 726 -20.64 41.39 16.44
C SER A 726 -21.49 41.71 15.20
N GLU A 727 -21.99 42.94 15.10
CA GLU A 727 -22.75 43.42 13.94
C GLU A 727 -21.91 43.29 12.65
N TRP A 728 -20.64 43.66 12.71
CA TRP A 728 -19.69 43.47 11.61
C TRP A 728 -19.45 41.98 11.25
N LEU A 729 -19.41 41.10 12.25
CA LEU A 729 -19.22 39.66 12.08
C LEU A 729 -20.40 38.98 11.38
N GLU A 730 -21.60 39.52 11.58
CA GLU A 730 -22.87 39.07 11.01
C GLU A 730 -23.12 39.64 9.59
N THR A 731 -22.56 40.81 9.26
CA THR A 731 -22.90 41.57 8.03
C THR A 731 -21.80 41.63 6.97
N GLU A 732 -20.52 41.78 7.37
CA GLU A 732 -19.40 42.01 6.43
C GLU A 732 -18.40 40.85 6.38
N ALA A 733 -18.18 40.18 7.52
CA ALA A 733 -17.02 39.29 7.73
C ALA A 733 -16.96 38.06 6.81
N ASP A 734 -18.07 37.64 6.18
CA ASP A 734 -18.05 36.56 5.20
C ASP A 734 -17.27 36.91 3.93
N SER A 735 -17.07 38.20 3.65
CA SER A 735 -16.20 38.72 2.58
C SER A 735 -14.77 39.07 3.04
N ALA A 736 -14.50 39.05 4.35
CA ALA A 736 -13.24 39.50 4.93
C ALA A 736 -12.14 38.42 4.86
N ASP A 737 -10.89 38.85 4.70
CA ASP A 737 -9.74 37.94 4.78
C ASP A 737 -9.36 37.61 6.24
N SER A 738 -8.51 36.60 6.42
CA SER A 738 -8.10 36.17 7.78
C SER A 738 -7.39 37.27 8.58
N LYS A 739 -6.71 38.22 7.90
CA LYS A 739 -5.94 39.30 8.51
C LYS A 739 -6.86 40.42 9.02
N THR A 740 -7.92 40.74 8.30
CA THR A 740 -8.97 41.71 8.70
C THR A 740 -9.69 41.22 9.96
N ILE A 741 -9.99 39.93 10.03
CA ILE A 741 -10.61 39.29 11.22
C ILE A 741 -9.62 39.28 12.41
N GLU A 742 -8.35 38.96 12.15
CA GLU A 742 -7.26 39.00 13.14
C GLU A 742 -7.03 40.41 13.71
N GLU A 743 -7.10 41.45 12.87
CA GLU A 743 -7.02 42.86 13.29
C GLU A 743 -8.22 43.31 14.13
N LYS A 744 -9.44 42.84 13.80
CA LYS A 744 -10.65 43.08 14.62
C LYS A 744 -10.51 42.44 16.00
N LEU A 745 -10.06 41.19 16.08
CA LEU A 745 -9.79 40.49 17.35
C LEU A 745 -8.72 41.21 18.18
N PHE A 746 -7.61 41.61 17.56
CA PHE A 746 -6.55 42.36 18.26
C PHE A 746 -7.04 43.71 18.78
N SER A 747 -7.90 44.41 18.03
CA SER A 747 -8.54 45.67 18.47
C SER A 747 -9.43 45.47 19.71
N LEU A 748 -10.22 44.39 19.75
CA LEU A 748 -11.02 44.03 20.93
C LEU A 748 -10.16 43.64 22.13
N MET A 749 -9.15 42.77 21.93
CA MET A 749 -8.19 42.41 22.97
C MET A 749 -7.49 43.63 23.57
N LYS A 750 -7.05 44.57 22.72
CA LYS A 750 -6.44 45.83 23.14
C LYS A 750 -7.42 46.73 23.91
N THR A 751 -8.71 46.67 23.59
CA THR A 751 -9.75 47.47 24.26
C THR A 751 -10.11 46.91 25.65
N ALA A 752 -10.10 45.58 25.82
CA ALA A 752 -10.38 44.92 27.11
C ALA A 752 -9.15 44.75 28.01
N ARG A 753 -7.93 44.93 27.46
CA ARG A 753 -6.65 44.59 28.11
C ARG A 753 -6.52 45.09 29.54
N ASP A 754 -6.76 46.37 29.78
CA ASP A 754 -6.44 46.99 31.07
C ASP A 754 -7.33 46.44 32.21
N VAL A 755 -8.56 46.01 31.90
CA VAL A 755 -9.41 45.29 32.84
C VAL A 755 -8.91 43.85 33.05
N PHE A 756 -8.54 43.16 31.98
CA PHE A 756 -8.07 41.78 32.04
C PHE A 756 -6.77 41.65 32.85
N GLU A 757 -5.82 42.57 32.70
CA GLU A 757 -4.57 42.58 33.48
C GLU A 757 -4.83 42.86 34.97
N ARG A 758 -5.81 43.72 35.32
CA ARG A 758 -6.22 43.95 36.73
C ARG A 758 -6.90 42.72 37.35
N VAL A 759 -7.77 42.02 36.61
CA VAL A 759 -8.40 40.77 37.08
C VAL A 759 -7.36 39.68 37.26
N LYS A 760 -6.40 39.58 36.33
CA LYS A 760 -5.26 38.67 36.45
C LYS A 760 -4.43 39.00 37.70
N GLU A 761 -4.10 40.27 37.93
CA GLU A 761 -3.37 40.67 39.14
C GLU A 761 -4.16 40.35 40.42
N LEU A 762 -5.48 40.58 40.44
CA LEU A 762 -6.34 40.23 41.57
C LEU A 762 -6.27 38.73 41.91
N LYS A 763 -6.15 37.86 40.90
CA LYS A 763 -6.05 36.40 41.04
C LYS A 763 -4.66 35.92 41.43
N GLU A 764 -3.61 36.46 40.83
CA GLU A 764 -2.23 36.01 41.02
C GLU A 764 -1.57 36.61 42.29
N ARG A 765 -1.96 37.83 42.70
CA ARG A 765 -1.35 38.54 43.84
C ARG A 765 -1.43 37.77 45.17
N PRO A 766 -2.53 37.08 45.55
CA PRO A 766 -2.57 36.28 46.78
C PRO A 766 -1.56 35.12 46.80
N GLU A 767 -1.40 34.41 45.68
CA GLU A 767 -0.43 33.30 45.58
C GLU A 767 1.00 33.83 45.54
N ALA A 768 1.26 34.92 44.82
CA ALA A 768 2.57 35.58 44.80
C ALA A 768 2.99 36.08 46.18
N LEU A 769 2.06 36.67 46.96
CA LEU A 769 2.32 37.08 48.35
C LEU A 769 2.55 35.88 49.27
N LYS A 770 1.82 34.78 49.09
CA LYS A 770 2.04 33.54 49.86
C LYS A 770 3.44 32.97 49.57
N ALA A 771 3.79 32.82 48.30
CA ALA A 771 5.10 32.31 47.88
C ALA A 771 6.25 33.23 48.32
N LEU A 772 6.07 34.56 48.30
CA LEU A 772 7.05 35.51 48.83
C LEU A 772 7.26 35.30 50.33
N ASN A 773 6.19 35.20 51.12
CA ASN A 773 6.29 34.95 52.56
C ASN A 773 6.95 33.59 52.87
N GLU A 774 6.62 32.53 52.12
CA GLU A 774 7.24 31.20 52.25
C GLU A 774 8.72 31.14 51.87
N ASN A 775 9.25 32.16 51.17
CA ASN A 775 10.68 32.33 50.90
C ASN A 775 11.38 33.33 51.85
N LEU A 776 10.66 33.93 52.78
CA LEU A 776 11.17 34.88 53.79
C LEU A 776 11.19 34.29 55.22
N THR A 777 10.73 33.05 55.39
CA THR A 777 10.67 32.30 56.67
C THR A 777 11.52 31.04 56.62
#